data_AF-A0AB37UB31-F1
#
_entry.id   AF-A0AB37UB31-F1
#
_cell.length_a   1.000
_cell.length_b   1.000
_cell.length_c   1.000
_cell.angle_alpha   90.00
_cell.angle_beta   90.00
_cell.angle_gamma   90.00
#
_symmetry.space_group_name_H-M   'P 1'
#
loop_
_entity.id
_entity.type
_entity.pdbx_description
1 polymer ?
#
loop_
_entity_poly.entity_id
_entity_poly.type
_entity_poly.pdbx_seq_one_letter_code
_entity_poly.pdbx_strand_id
1 'polypeptide(L)'
;MSNATRFDLSREEIIARYRQRIQKGDRTKLSKYELDQLALHFVERLKSLNSPDEIQALCGAEITLLEEGYPQATIAGNQIPLYRRLIEDAISTGTLPLTDENSHLVTWTKRNTGELGQTQEHFALYYLKYDRATYQQIRSEGTAANNNRQDNLQPVPLQRYLDTAVELLASNDERHLAIALAALTGRRHTEVISKGQFQPTHHPYLLHFQGQQKKQIGEGEASPAFDILTLVPAAQVLESIERFRTLPAIQQLEGVDSKDPKMRVLNTRIDREMKHLFQDSGIVPVLAGKKTVSIHRLRGVYGAIAIHFFCPPTKHEHRFLQHYLGHVLDQQQAAPNSIATSHYFHYRLVNQQGQPLEGQGVLLDANGLPPLERDEVQLEPTQPVPQEKSIAPLESVEPVPPAQSVRVKPAQTKLTSKTDKSERAIASPNDSTKSDPTPPRQHSLLRIFKDEHDRWLAVLDALCPQCDNQQEKTAALLQWVEARLDSSKDVTQASPGANGVTPEPSEAKSHLARAAEGTVQHDSTHPISTQVGADREIAQVVVDQARTLSWLTGRIEALEAEITTLKQQREQASATSTLSSTLGLELERLKTENRELKQAAARFEAAKAALLGNDRPTPTPNTSPTKGADSAPGSGSVLHDPDQVQEQTQPQPVPDTTNTTPSRISGSAAPRSARSGGAKERAKRIFAAICEWNQQHPQDTWAITVGLLEETFGINRKAAKEFISANQNSISQHHERIGVNNQRGHNRGKDTAALKAFVQQFEA
;
A
#
# COMPACT_ATOMS: atom_id res chain seq x y z
N MET A 1 10.62 -23.55 30.77
CA MET A 1 9.63 -24.32 31.55
C MET A 1 8.42 -24.58 30.67
N SER A 2 7.71 -25.70 30.85
CA SER A 2 6.57 -26.04 30.01
C SER A 2 5.37 -25.13 30.31
N ASN A 3 4.96 -24.31 29.34
CA ASN A 3 3.66 -23.66 29.36
C ASN A 3 2.62 -24.68 28.86
N ALA A 4 2.03 -25.45 29.79
CA ALA A 4 0.84 -26.22 29.48
C ALA A 4 -0.24 -25.27 28.90
N THR A 5 -0.89 -25.65 27.80
CA THR A 5 -1.84 -24.80 27.06
C THR A 5 -3.04 -24.45 27.94
N ARG A 6 -2.95 -23.28 28.59
CA ARG A 6 -3.96 -22.83 29.54
C ARG A 6 -5.11 -22.18 28.80
N PHE A 7 -6.24 -22.89 28.76
CA PHE A 7 -7.52 -22.38 28.30
C PHE A 7 -8.23 -21.72 29.49
N ASP A 8 -8.28 -20.38 29.56
CA ASP A 8 -9.04 -19.69 30.62
C ASP A 8 -10.52 -19.46 30.26
N LEU A 9 -10.94 -19.90 29.06
CA LEU A 9 -12.31 -19.88 28.55
C LEU A 9 -12.58 -21.15 27.74
N SER A 10 -13.80 -21.70 27.78
CA SER A 10 -14.17 -22.80 26.87
C SER A 10 -14.39 -22.29 25.45
N ARG A 11 -14.27 -23.17 24.46
CA ARG A 11 -14.56 -22.86 23.06
C ARG A 11 -16.02 -22.43 22.88
N GLU A 12 -16.94 -23.09 23.58
CA GLU A 12 -18.38 -22.88 23.54
C GLU A 12 -18.73 -21.52 24.16
N GLU A 13 -18.08 -21.11 25.25
CA GLU A 13 -18.21 -19.76 25.80
C GLU A 13 -17.75 -18.69 24.81
N ILE A 14 -16.61 -18.91 24.14
CA ILE A 14 -16.08 -17.98 23.13
C ILE A 14 -17.07 -17.84 21.97
N ILE A 15 -17.60 -18.95 21.45
CA ILE A 15 -18.59 -18.97 20.36
C ILE A 15 -19.91 -18.32 20.79
N ALA A 16 -20.40 -18.59 22.01
CA ALA A 16 -21.61 -17.97 22.55
C ALA A 16 -21.46 -16.44 22.69
N ARG A 17 -20.33 -15.98 23.24
CA ARG A 17 -20.00 -14.54 23.32
C ARG A 17 -19.88 -13.91 21.93
N TYR A 18 -19.21 -14.58 21.01
CA TYR A 18 -19.05 -14.14 19.62
C TYR A 18 -20.40 -13.94 18.92
N ARG A 19 -21.27 -14.96 18.93
CA ARG A 19 -22.63 -14.89 18.37
C ARG A 19 -23.51 -13.84 19.04
N GLN A 20 -23.41 -13.68 20.37
CA GLN A 20 -24.10 -12.61 21.08
C GLN A 20 -23.63 -11.22 20.63
N ARG A 21 -22.32 -11.02 20.40
CA ARG A 21 -21.77 -9.76 19.87
C ARG A 21 -22.06 -9.56 18.38
N ILE A 22 -22.29 -10.63 17.61
CA ILE A 22 -22.86 -10.53 16.25
C ILE A 22 -24.26 -9.94 16.34
N GLN A 23 -25.16 -10.60 17.08
CA GLN A 23 -26.57 -10.22 17.26
C GLN A 23 -26.75 -8.80 17.82
N LYS A 24 -25.91 -8.37 18.77
CA LYS A 24 -25.91 -7.01 19.34
C LYS A 24 -25.40 -5.91 18.39
N GLY A 25 -24.89 -6.28 17.21
CA GLY A 25 -24.29 -5.31 16.29
C GLY A 25 -22.91 -4.78 16.71
N ASP A 26 -22.28 -5.34 17.76
CA ASP A 26 -21.04 -4.82 18.34
C ASP A 26 -19.90 -4.69 17.31
N ARG A 27 -19.09 -3.63 17.43
CA ARG A 27 -17.94 -3.38 16.54
C ARG A 27 -16.85 -4.47 16.65
N THR A 28 -16.77 -5.15 17.78
CA THR A 28 -15.76 -6.18 18.07
C THR A 28 -16.48 -7.49 18.36
N LYS A 29 -16.38 -8.47 17.44
CA LYS A 29 -17.06 -9.77 17.60
C LYS A 29 -16.26 -10.70 18.52
N LEU A 30 -15.03 -11.05 18.14
CA LEU A 30 -14.02 -11.58 19.06
C LEU A 30 -13.07 -10.45 19.47
N SER A 31 -12.66 -10.42 20.75
CA SER A 31 -11.44 -9.73 21.16
C SER A 31 -10.20 -10.50 20.67
N LYS A 32 -9.01 -9.87 20.70
CA LYS A 32 -7.78 -10.59 20.32
C LYS A 32 -7.56 -11.84 21.19
N TYR A 33 -7.74 -11.73 22.51
CA TYR A 33 -7.53 -12.85 23.43
C TYR A 33 -8.49 -14.01 23.15
N GLU A 34 -9.78 -13.73 22.93
CA GLU A 34 -10.77 -14.77 22.57
C GLU A 34 -10.47 -15.40 21.21
N LEU A 35 -9.94 -14.64 20.24
CA LEU A 35 -9.52 -15.17 18.94
C LEU A 35 -8.25 -16.03 19.03
N ASP A 36 -7.25 -15.61 19.82
CA ASP A 36 -6.04 -16.40 20.07
C ASP A 36 -6.40 -17.72 20.79
N GLN A 37 -7.31 -17.67 21.79
CA GLN A 37 -7.82 -18.86 22.48
C GLN A 37 -8.66 -19.78 21.57
N LEU A 38 -9.53 -19.23 20.71
CA LEU A 38 -10.32 -20.01 19.76
C LEU A 38 -9.42 -20.80 18.79
N ALA A 39 -8.32 -20.17 18.35
CA ALA A 39 -7.31 -20.81 17.51
C ALA A 39 -6.51 -21.90 18.25
N LEU A 40 -6.19 -21.71 19.53
CA LEU A 40 -5.59 -22.77 20.35
C LEU A 40 -6.56 -23.95 20.54
N HIS A 41 -7.85 -23.69 20.78
CA HIS A 41 -8.89 -24.74 20.84
C HIS A 41 -9.05 -25.49 19.50
N PHE A 42 -8.83 -24.81 18.36
CA PHE A 42 -8.80 -25.47 17.05
C PHE A 42 -7.58 -26.39 16.91
N VAL A 43 -6.39 -25.93 17.30
CA VAL A 43 -5.16 -26.76 17.30
C VAL A 43 -5.29 -27.97 18.24
N GLU A 44 -5.90 -27.81 19.41
CA GLU A 44 -6.15 -28.93 20.34
C GLU A 44 -7.04 -30.00 19.70
N ARG A 45 -8.09 -29.59 18.98
CA ARG A 45 -8.99 -30.50 18.25
C ARG A 45 -8.35 -31.20 17.05
N LEU A 46 -7.25 -30.68 16.49
CA LEU A 46 -6.51 -31.38 15.43
C LEU A 46 -5.76 -32.62 15.97
N LYS A 47 -5.30 -32.60 17.22
CA LYS A 47 -4.51 -33.72 17.80
C LYS A 47 -5.26 -35.05 17.86
N SER A 48 -6.59 -35.01 17.81
CA SER A 48 -7.45 -36.18 17.84
C SER A 48 -7.95 -36.63 16.47
N LEU A 49 -7.53 -35.98 15.37
CA LEU A 49 -7.98 -36.26 14.01
C LEU A 49 -6.83 -36.74 13.14
N ASN A 50 -6.98 -37.95 12.59
CA ASN A 50 -6.01 -38.56 11.67
C ASN A 50 -6.62 -38.84 10.28
N SER A 51 -7.85 -38.39 10.01
CA SER A 51 -8.49 -38.50 8.69
C SER A 51 -8.38 -37.17 7.93
N PRO A 52 -7.92 -37.17 6.66
CA PRO A 52 -7.89 -35.96 5.82
C PRO A 52 -9.27 -35.30 5.68
N ASP A 53 -10.34 -36.11 5.58
CA ASP A 53 -11.71 -35.63 5.43
C ASP A 53 -12.25 -34.97 6.72
N GLU A 54 -11.92 -35.53 7.89
CA GLU A 54 -12.29 -34.92 9.18
C GLU A 54 -11.54 -33.62 9.42
N ILE A 55 -10.25 -33.57 9.06
CA ILE A 55 -9.43 -32.36 9.13
C ILE A 55 -9.96 -31.30 8.15
N GLN A 56 -10.36 -31.68 6.92
CA GLN A 56 -11.00 -30.78 5.95
C GLN A 56 -12.34 -30.25 6.48
N ALA A 57 -13.19 -31.12 7.03
CA ALA A 57 -14.49 -30.74 7.61
C ALA A 57 -14.32 -29.78 8.79
N LEU A 58 -13.33 -30.01 9.66
CA LEU A 58 -12.97 -29.11 10.75
C LEU A 58 -12.48 -27.75 10.24
N CYS A 59 -11.60 -27.72 9.24
CA CYS A 59 -11.14 -26.47 8.62
C CYS A 59 -12.29 -25.68 7.99
N GLY A 60 -13.20 -26.35 7.29
CA GLY A 60 -14.40 -25.74 6.71
C GLY A 60 -15.32 -25.15 7.77
N ALA A 61 -15.63 -25.93 8.82
CA ALA A 61 -16.47 -25.48 9.92
C ALA A 61 -15.89 -24.27 10.67
N GLU A 62 -14.56 -24.17 10.79
CA GLU A 62 -13.90 -23.02 11.42
C GLU A 62 -13.97 -21.76 10.55
N ILE A 63 -13.83 -21.90 9.23
CA ILE A 63 -14.00 -20.77 8.29
C ILE A 63 -15.46 -20.29 8.32
N THR A 64 -16.43 -21.19 8.21
CA THR A 64 -17.87 -20.87 8.29
C THR A 64 -18.22 -20.17 9.61
N LEU A 65 -17.69 -20.64 10.75
CA LEU A 65 -17.86 -19.98 12.04
C LEU A 65 -17.33 -18.54 12.01
N LEU A 66 -16.15 -18.30 11.46
CA LEU A 66 -15.57 -16.95 11.40
C LEU A 66 -16.33 -16.01 10.43
N GLU A 67 -16.98 -16.56 9.41
CA GLU A 67 -17.81 -15.81 8.45
C GLU A 67 -19.12 -15.28 9.04
N GLU A 68 -19.62 -15.85 10.15
CA GLU A 68 -20.81 -15.34 10.86
C GLU A 68 -20.67 -13.87 11.31
N GLY A 69 -19.42 -13.38 11.47
CA GLY A 69 -19.13 -12.05 12.02
C GLY A 69 -17.97 -11.29 11.39
N TYR A 70 -17.28 -11.86 10.39
CA TYR A 70 -16.15 -11.19 9.69
C TYR A 70 -16.24 -11.34 8.17
N PRO A 71 -15.98 -10.26 7.39
CA PRO A 71 -15.85 -10.39 5.93
C PRO A 71 -14.66 -11.27 5.54
N GLN A 72 -14.78 -12.03 4.44
CA GLN A 72 -13.76 -12.96 3.96
C GLN A 72 -12.37 -12.32 3.82
N ALA A 73 -12.29 -11.09 3.30
CA ALA A 73 -11.05 -10.32 3.20
C ALA A 73 -10.35 -10.07 4.55
N THR A 74 -11.11 -10.03 5.66
CA THR A 74 -10.56 -9.94 7.02
C THR A 74 -10.02 -11.30 7.45
N ILE A 75 -10.81 -12.37 7.28
CA ILE A 75 -10.47 -13.75 7.66
C ILE A 75 -9.20 -14.22 6.92
N ALA A 76 -9.18 -14.03 5.61
CA ALA A 76 -8.06 -14.35 4.72
C ALA A 76 -6.76 -13.60 5.09
N GLY A 77 -6.89 -12.36 5.58
CA GLY A 77 -5.74 -11.49 5.86
C GLY A 77 -5.23 -11.52 7.30
N ASN A 78 -6.04 -11.96 8.27
CA ASN A 78 -5.70 -11.86 9.70
C ASN A 78 -5.97 -13.15 10.49
N GLN A 79 -7.17 -13.73 10.40
CA GLN A 79 -7.54 -14.93 11.15
C GLN A 79 -6.80 -16.17 10.64
N ILE A 80 -6.87 -16.49 9.34
CA ILE A 80 -6.19 -17.66 8.79
C ILE A 80 -4.66 -17.59 9.03
N PRO A 81 -3.96 -16.44 8.80
CA PRO A 81 -2.55 -16.26 9.20
C PRO A 81 -2.24 -16.24 10.71
N LEU A 82 -3.25 -16.33 11.59
CA LEU A 82 -3.09 -16.60 13.01
C LEU A 82 -3.18 -18.10 13.30
N TYR A 83 -4.22 -18.76 12.80
CA TYR A 83 -4.43 -20.19 13.00
C TYR A 83 -3.30 -21.01 12.38
N ARG A 84 -2.94 -20.73 11.12
CA ARG A 84 -1.80 -21.36 10.44
C ARG A 84 -0.53 -21.31 11.28
N ARG A 85 -0.18 -20.14 11.81
CA ARG A 85 1.01 -19.97 12.65
C ARG A 85 0.93 -20.80 13.92
N LEU A 86 -0.23 -20.88 14.58
CA LEU A 86 -0.37 -21.69 15.79
C LEU A 86 -0.31 -23.20 15.49
N ILE A 87 -0.66 -23.62 14.28
CA ILE A 87 -0.44 -24.99 13.79
C ILE A 87 1.06 -25.21 13.50
N GLU A 88 1.72 -24.26 12.82
CA GLU A 88 3.17 -24.27 12.53
C GLU A 88 4.01 -24.27 13.85
N ASP A 89 3.63 -23.45 14.84
CA ASP A 89 4.18 -23.40 16.20
C ASP A 89 3.95 -24.73 16.96
N ALA A 90 2.77 -25.35 16.81
CA ALA A 90 2.45 -26.64 17.44
C ALA A 90 3.21 -27.82 16.81
N ILE A 91 3.43 -27.81 15.49
CA ILE A 91 4.25 -28.80 14.78
C ILE A 91 5.71 -28.68 15.21
N SER A 92 6.28 -27.47 15.17
CA SER A 92 7.69 -27.24 15.55
C SER A 92 8.01 -27.54 17.02
N THR A 93 7.01 -27.53 17.91
CA THR A 93 7.16 -27.93 19.32
C THR A 93 6.85 -29.41 19.58
N GLY A 94 6.48 -30.20 18.57
CA GLY A 94 6.02 -31.59 18.74
C GLY A 94 4.66 -31.72 19.44
N THR A 95 3.95 -30.60 19.65
CA THR A 95 2.62 -30.55 20.29
C THR A 95 1.51 -31.07 19.37
N LEU A 96 1.73 -30.99 18.05
CA LEU A 96 0.93 -31.63 17.01
C LEU A 96 1.89 -32.46 16.13
N PRO A 97 2.04 -33.77 16.36
CA PRO A 97 2.96 -34.61 15.60
C PRO A 97 2.47 -34.79 14.16
N LEU A 98 3.40 -34.80 13.20
CA LEU A 98 3.12 -35.19 11.83
C LEU A 98 3.14 -36.72 11.72
N THR A 99 2.12 -37.29 11.08
CA THR A 99 2.02 -38.71 10.74
C THR A 99 1.55 -38.86 9.29
N ASP A 100 1.71 -40.03 8.69
CA ASP A 100 1.37 -40.24 7.27
C ASP A 100 -0.15 -40.17 7.00
N GLU A 101 -0.98 -40.26 8.05
CA GLU A 101 -2.43 -40.10 7.97
C GLU A 101 -2.88 -38.63 8.14
N ASN A 102 -2.18 -37.84 8.98
CA ASN A 102 -2.56 -36.45 9.27
C ASN A 102 -1.81 -35.39 8.43
N SER A 103 -0.88 -35.81 7.58
CA SER A 103 -0.03 -34.93 6.78
C SER A 103 0.18 -35.45 5.36
N HIS A 104 0.77 -34.62 4.50
CA HIS A 104 1.19 -35.01 3.16
C HIS A 104 2.52 -34.37 2.76
N LEU A 105 3.18 -34.93 1.74
CA LEU A 105 4.34 -34.31 1.13
C LEU A 105 3.93 -33.08 0.29
N VAL A 106 4.74 -32.03 0.40
CA VAL A 106 4.64 -30.79 -0.36
C VAL A 106 5.98 -30.54 -1.06
N THR A 107 5.98 -30.68 -2.38
CA THR A 107 7.07 -30.20 -3.24
C THR A 107 7.05 -28.68 -3.31
N TRP A 108 8.18 -28.04 -2.99
CA TRP A 108 8.36 -26.59 -3.12
C TRP A 108 9.56 -26.26 -4.01
N THR A 109 9.61 -25.02 -4.49
CA THR A 109 10.73 -24.49 -5.27
C THR A 109 11.20 -23.17 -4.66
N LYS A 110 12.48 -23.05 -4.29
CA LYS A 110 13.06 -21.77 -3.86
C LYS A 110 13.03 -20.78 -5.03
N ARG A 111 12.26 -19.69 -4.89
CA ARG A 111 12.10 -18.67 -5.94
C ARG A 111 13.40 -18.01 -6.41
N ASN A 112 14.44 -18.00 -5.57
CA ASN A 112 15.69 -17.30 -5.83
C ASN A 112 16.76 -18.19 -6.51
N THR A 113 16.71 -19.51 -6.28
CA THR A 113 17.75 -20.46 -6.73
C THR A 113 17.22 -21.56 -7.64
N GLY A 114 15.90 -21.71 -7.78
CA GLY A 114 15.27 -22.79 -8.54
C GLY A 114 15.33 -24.18 -7.87
N GLU A 115 16.00 -24.31 -6.72
CA GLU A 115 16.10 -25.57 -5.98
C GLU A 115 14.71 -26.13 -5.65
N LEU A 116 14.51 -27.40 -6.02
CA LEU A 116 13.38 -28.20 -5.56
C LEU A 116 13.68 -28.78 -4.18
N GLY A 117 12.66 -28.79 -3.32
CA GLY A 117 12.70 -29.48 -2.04
C GLY A 117 11.34 -30.07 -1.71
N GLN A 118 11.31 -30.86 -0.64
CA GLN A 118 10.09 -31.45 -0.10
C GLN A 118 9.98 -31.12 1.39
N THR A 119 8.76 -30.97 1.89
CA THR A 119 8.45 -30.95 3.31
C THR A 119 7.19 -31.75 3.56
N GLN A 120 7.04 -32.31 4.75
CA GLN A 120 5.77 -32.85 5.23
C GLN A 120 4.95 -31.67 5.78
N GLU A 121 3.71 -31.48 5.33
CA GLU A 121 2.77 -30.42 5.79
C GLU A 121 1.50 -31.08 6.34
N HIS A 122 1.04 -30.68 7.53
CA HIS A 122 -0.19 -31.18 8.14
C HIS A 122 -1.42 -30.78 7.30
N PHE A 123 -2.39 -31.69 7.09
CA PHE A 123 -3.55 -31.41 6.21
C PHE A 123 -4.32 -30.15 6.59
N ALA A 124 -4.34 -29.76 7.86
CA ALA A 124 -4.98 -28.51 8.30
C ALA A 124 -4.34 -27.25 7.67
N LEU A 125 -3.03 -27.25 7.41
CA LEU A 125 -2.38 -26.16 6.69
C LEU A 125 -2.71 -26.20 5.19
N TYR A 126 -3.03 -27.37 4.63
CA TYR A 126 -3.56 -27.44 3.27
C TYR A 126 -5.02 -26.98 3.19
N TYR A 127 -5.91 -27.38 4.11
CA TYR A 127 -7.34 -27.07 4.03
C TYR A 127 -7.76 -25.72 4.64
N LEU A 128 -7.01 -25.17 5.62
CA LEU A 128 -7.36 -23.89 6.25
C LEU A 128 -6.90 -22.69 5.39
N LYS A 129 -7.52 -22.56 4.22
CA LYS A 129 -7.34 -21.48 3.25
C LYS A 129 -8.59 -21.33 2.38
N TYR A 130 -8.85 -20.14 1.86
CA TYR A 130 -9.87 -19.97 0.82
C TYR A 130 -9.42 -20.57 -0.52
N ASP A 131 -10.37 -20.76 -1.43
CA ASP A 131 -10.08 -21.21 -2.79
C ASP A 131 -9.37 -20.12 -3.63
N ARG A 132 -8.86 -20.50 -4.81
CA ARG A 132 -8.15 -19.58 -5.71
C ARG A 132 -9.04 -18.43 -6.19
N ALA A 133 -10.32 -18.66 -6.47
CA ALA A 133 -11.25 -17.65 -6.96
C ALA A 133 -11.56 -16.60 -5.90
N THR A 134 -11.80 -17.00 -4.65
CA THR A 134 -12.03 -16.09 -3.51
C THR A 134 -10.78 -15.24 -3.24
N TYR A 135 -9.58 -15.85 -3.21
CA TYR A 135 -8.32 -15.09 -3.11
C TYR A 135 -8.03 -14.19 -4.32
N GLN A 136 -8.56 -14.50 -5.51
CA GLN A 136 -8.51 -13.58 -6.66
C GLN A 136 -9.48 -12.42 -6.48
N GLN A 137 -10.72 -12.68 -6.07
CA GLN A 137 -11.75 -11.67 -5.84
C GLN A 137 -11.35 -10.65 -4.77
N ILE A 138 -10.90 -11.11 -3.60
CA ILE A 138 -10.41 -10.25 -2.50
C ILE A 138 -9.25 -9.35 -2.98
N ARG A 139 -8.40 -9.85 -3.89
CA ARG A 139 -7.33 -9.04 -4.51
C ARG A 139 -7.86 -8.04 -5.52
N SER A 140 -8.80 -8.41 -6.41
CA SER A 140 -9.39 -7.45 -7.35
C SER A 140 -10.17 -6.34 -6.66
N GLU A 141 -10.92 -6.65 -5.58
CA GLU A 141 -11.58 -5.65 -4.74
C GLU A 141 -10.56 -4.71 -4.08
N GLY A 142 -9.48 -5.27 -3.51
CA GLY A 142 -8.39 -4.51 -2.92
C GLY A 142 -7.64 -3.61 -3.93
N THR A 143 -7.49 -4.07 -5.17
CA THR A 143 -6.88 -3.33 -6.29
C THR A 143 -7.79 -2.23 -6.80
N ALA A 144 -9.06 -2.51 -7.10
CA ALA A 144 -10.03 -1.49 -7.53
C ALA A 144 -10.18 -0.38 -6.47
N ALA A 145 -10.26 -0.76 -5.20
CA ALA A 145 -10.27 0.18 -4.09
C ALA A 145 -8.92 0.87 -3.86
N ASN A 146 -7.81 0.47 -4.51
CA ASN A 146 -6.56 1.25 -4.55
C ASN A 146 -6.56 2.23 -5.71
N ASN A 147 -6.86 1.76 -6.92
CA ASN A 147 -6.91 2.56 -8.15
C ASN A 147 -7.80 3.79 -7.94
N ASN A 148 -9.02 3.60 -7.41
CA ASN A 148 -9.94 4.69 -7.08
C ASN A 148 -9.34 5.78 -6.16
N ARG A 149 -8.37 5.46 -5.29
CA ARG A 149 -7.65 6.46 -4.47
C ARG A 149 -6.48 7.13 -5.19
N GLN A 150 -5.92 6.49 -6.20
CA GLN A 150 -4.94 7.08 -7.11
C GLN A 150 -5.65 8.04 -8.08
N ASP A 151 -6.86 7.68 -8.53
CA ASP A 151 -7.72 8.54 -9.36
C ASP A 151 -8.25 9.76 -8.57
N ASN A 152 -8.43 9.62 -7.26
CA ASN A 152 -9.00 10.65 -6.37
C ASN A 152 -7.97 11.13 -5.31
N LEU A 153 -6.82 11.63 -5.76
CA LEU A 153 -5.72 12.11 -4.90
C LEU A 153 -6.18 13.20 -3.91
N GLN A 154 -5.91 12.97 -2.63
CA GLN A 154 -6.32 13.88 -1.56
C GLN A 154 -5.31 15.02 -1.36
N PRO A 155 -5.74 16.28 -1.18
CA PRO A 155 -4.83 17.41 -1.01
C PRO A 155 -4.15 17.38 0.37
N VAL A 156 -2.86 17.74 0.42
CA VAL A 156 -2.09 17.98 1.66
C VAL A 156 -1.35 19.32 1.56
N PRO A 157 -1.57 20.27 2.49
CA PRO A 157 -0.87 21.55 2.50
C PRO A 157 0.60 21.34 2.90
N LEU A 158 1.51 21.51 1.94
CA LEU A 158 2.93 21.13 2.08
C LEU A 158 3.60 21.79 3.28
N GLN A 159 3.56 23.13 3.34
CA GLN A 159 4.27 23.89 4.37
C GLN A 159 3.77 23.50 5.76
N ARG A 160 2.45 23.54 5.98
CA ARG A 160 1.83 23.18 7.26
C ARG A 160 2.13 21.74 7.71
N TYR A 161 2.26 20.79 6.78
CA TYR A 161 2.67 19.42 7.11
C TYR A 161 4.13 19.37 7.61
N LEU A 162 5.04 20.10 6.96
CA LEU A 162 6.44 20.18 7.36
C LEU A 162 6.62 20.96 8.66
N ASP A 163 5.96 22.11 8.83
CA ASP A 163 5.98 22.92 10.06
C ASP A 163 5.58 22.06 11.27
N THR A 164 4.44 21.36 11.19
CA THR A 164 3.98 20.44 12.24
C THR A 164 4.95 19.28 12.46
N ALA A 165 5.57 18.72 11.42
CA ALA A 165 6.55 17.66 11.59
C ALA A 165 7.84 18.16 12.29
N VAL A 166 8.29 19.38 12.01
CA VAL A 166 9.47 20.01 12.65
C VAL A 166 9.18 20.43 14.10
N GLU A 167 8.00 20.98 14.38
CA GLU A 167 7.54 21.26 15.75
C GLU A 167 7.53 19.97 16.60
N LEU A 168 7.05 18.87 16.01
CA LEU A 168 7.02 17.56 16.66
C LEU A 168 8.43 16.93 16.82
N LEU A 169 9.41 17.25 15.97
CA LEU A 169 10.82 16.90 16.23
C LEU A 169 11.36 17.62 17.47
N ALA A 170 11.05 18.91 17.65
CA ALA A 170 11.51 19.67 18.82
C ALA A 170 10.89 19.18 20.15
N SER A 171 9.83 18.39 20.10
CA SER A 171 9.16 17.84 21.28
C SER A 171 10.00 16.78 22.01
N ASN A 172 9.81 16.66 23.32
CA ASN A 172 10.41 15.61 24.17
C ASN A 172 9.42 14.46 24.48
N ASP A 173 8.28 14.41 23.79
CA ASP A 173 7.29 13.34 23.94
C ASP A 173 7.57 12.17 22.99
N GLU A 174 7.52 10.94 23.51
CA GLU A 174 7.88 9.76 22.71
C GLU A 174 6.92 9.51 21.54
N ARG A 175 5.68 10.00 21.63
CA ARG A 175 4.65 9.85 20.59
C ARG A 175 4.89 10.86 19.47
N HIS A 176 5.26 12.09 19.82
CA HIS A 176 5.54 13.17 18.87
C HIS A 176 6.77 12.87 18.02
N LEU A 177 7.89 12.47 18.66
CA LEU A 177 9.11 12.09 17.96
C LEU A 177 8.88 10.89 17.02
N ALA A 178 8.16 9.85 17.46
CA ALA A 178 7.82 8.71 16.61
C ALA A 178 6.98 9.09 15.37
N ILE A 179 6.08 10.07 15.50
CA ILE A 179 5.27 10.60 14.40
C ILE A 179 6.12 11.45 13.44
N ALA A 180 6.90 12.38 13.98
CA ALA A 180 7.77 13.28 13.20
C ALA A 180 8.82 12.53 12.39
N LEU A 181 9.52 11.59 13.01
CA LEU A 181 10.54 10.77 12.35
C LEU A 181 9.92 9.86 11.27
N ALA A 182 8.71 9.33 11.48
CA ALA A 182 7.99 8.57 10.45
C ALA A 182 7.48 9.45 9.28
N ALA A 183 7.12 10.71 9.54
CA ALA A 183 6.79 11.70 8.50
C ALA A 183 8.01 12.08 7.66
N LEU A 184 9.14 12.37 8.30
CA LEU A 184 10.29 13.00 7.66
C LEU A 184 11.27 12.03 7.00
N THR A 185 11.24 10.74 7.37
CA THR A 185 12.07 9.67 6.75
C THR A 185 11.28 8.67 5.89
N GLY A 186 9.95 8.74 5.96
CA GLY A 186 9.05 7.73 5.41
C GLY A 186 9.23 6.32 5.99
N ARG A 187 10.08 6.10 7.01
CA ARG A 187 10.22 4.77 7.64
C ARG A 187 8.93 4.38 8.34
N ARG A 188 8.68 3.09 8.51
CA ARG A 188 7.61 2.64 9.41
C ARG A 188 8.01 3.05 10.82
N HIS A 189 7.07 3.48 11.64
CA HIS A 189 7.36 3.90 13.02
C HIS A 189 8.05 2.78 13.82
N THR A 190 7.70 1.51 13.61
CA THR A 190 8.41 0.35 14.19
C THR A 190 9.82 0.13 13.66
N GLU A 191 10.17 0.65 12.48
CA GLU A 191 11.56 0.70 11.99
C GLU A 191 12.32 1.81 12.76
N VAL A 192 11.73 3.00 12.91
CA VAL A 192 12.32 4.10 13.71
C VAL A 192 12.55 3.71 15.17
N ILE A 193 11.54 3.11 15.82
CA ILE A 193 11.51 2.82 17.27
C ILE A 193 12.50 1.71 17.66
N SER A 194 12.46 0.53 17.03
CA SER A 194 13.11 -0.66 17.60
C SER A 194 14.04 -1.47 16.70
N LYS A 195 14.07 -1.25 15.37
CA LYS A 195 14.83 -2.13 14.45
C LYS A 195 15.74 -1.43 13.45
N GLY A 196 15.55 -0.13 13.22
CA GLY A 196 16.32 0.63 12.25
C GLY A 196 17.69 1.05 12.78
N GLN A 197 18.69 1.06 11.91
CA GLN A 197 19.92 1.80 12.12
C GLN A 197 20.02 2.91 11.08
N PHE A 198 20.56 4.07 11.48
CA PHE A 198 20.65 5.27 10.67
C PHE A 198 22.07 5.82 10.82
N GLN A 199 22.69 6.16 9.70
CA GLN A 199 24.05 6.74 9.67
C GLN A 199 24.05 7.96 8.73
N PRO A 200 24.89 8.98 8.99
CA PRO A 200 25.02 10.13 8.09
C PRO A 200 25.61 9.71 6.74
N THR A 201 25.28 10.48 5.71
CA THR A 201 25.95 10.42 4.40
C THR A 201 26.62 11.78 4.11
N HIS A 202 27.32 11.89 2.99
CA HIS A 202 27.87 13.18 2.53
C HIS A 202 26.81 14.17 2.01
N HIS A 203 25.58 13.72 1.73
CA HIS A 203 24.53 14.56 1.14
C HIS A 203 23.54 15.06 2.21
N PRO A 204 23.21 16.38 2.26
CA PRO A 204 22.49 16.98 3.38
C PRO A 204 21.05 16.48 3.61
N TYR A 205 20.46 15.73 2.68
CA TYR A 205 19.14 15.11 2.80
C TYR A 205 19.14 13.59 2.61
N LEU A 206 20.28 12.91 2.79
CA LEU A 206 20.35 11.44 2.80
C LEU A 206 20.85 10.87 4.13
N LEU A 207 20.22 9.78 4.55
CA LEU A 207 20.70 8.88 5.60
C LEU A 207 20.88 7.47 5.05
N HIS A 208 21.96 6.80 5.44
CA HIS A 208 22.13 5.37 5.19
C HIS A 208 21.31 4.58 6.22
N PHE A 209 20.47 3.66 5.77
CA PHE A 209 19.47 2.99 6.62
C PHE A 209 19.53 1.46 6.53
N GLN A 210 19.61 0.80 7.68
CA GLN A 210 19.51 -0.66 7.82
C GLN A 210 18.27 -1.04 8.68
N GLY A 211 17.81 -2.30 8.59
CA GLY A 211 16.72 -2.83 9.44
C GLY A 211 15.33 -2.79 8.82
N GLN A 212 15.25 -2.80 7.48
CA GLN A 212 13.99 -2.73 6.71
C GLN A 212 13.06 -3.93 6.98
N GLN A 213 11.93 -3.68 7.68
CA GLN A 213 10.95 -4.72 7.99
C GLN A 213 10.27 -5.28 6.73
N LYS A 214 9.78 -6.52 6.81
CA LYS A 214 9.10 -7.27 5.73
C LYS A 214 9.98 -7.65 4.53
N LYS A 215 11.31 -7.54 4.62
CA LYS A 215 12.19 -8.47 3.89
C LYS A 215 12.47 -9.65 4.82
N GLN A 216 12.09 -10.85 4.42
CA GLN A 216 12.74 -12.07 4.88
C GLN A 216 13.91 -12.32 3.91
N ILE A 217 15.06 -12.61 4.50
CA ILE A 217 16.25 -13.13 3.81
C ILE A 217 16.54 -14.49 4.48
N GLY A 218 17.53 -15.24 4.02
CA GLY A 218 17.92 -16.51 4.65
C GLY A 218 18.21 -16.35 6.14
N GLU A 219 18.02 -17.41 6.91
CA GLU A 219 18.31 -17.40 8.35
C GLU A 219 19.79 -17.04 8.58
N GLY A 220 20.03 -15.93 9.27
CA GLY A 220 21.36 -15.37 9.52
C GLY A 220 21.74 -14.13 8.68
N GLU A 221 21.07 -13.87 7.55
CA GLU A 221 21.40 -12.70 6.72
C GLU A 221 20.73 -11.41 7.22
N ALA A 222 21.55 -10.38 7.46
CA ALA A 222 21.08 -9.06 7.82
C ALA A 222 20.33 -8.40 6.65
N SER A 223 19.28 -7.63 6.95
CA SER A 223 18.63 -6.82 5.91
C SER A 223 19.64 -5.85 5.29
N PRO A 224 19.77 -5.80 3.95
CA PRO A 224 20.72 -4.91 3.28
C PRO A 224 20.38 -3.46 3.63
N ALA A 225 21.43 -2.69 3.90
CA ALA A 225 21.31 -1.26 4.08
C ALA A 225 21.18 -0.56 2.72
N PHE A 226 20.54 0.61 2.72
CA PHE A 226 20.35 1.45 1.54
C PHE A 226 20.00 2.87 1.97
N ASP A 227 20.16 3.81 1.05
CA ASP A 227 20.00 5.23 1.36
C ASP A 227 18.52 5.67 1.32
N ILE A 228 18.17 6.60 2.21
CA ILE A 228 16.82 7.14 2.35
C ILE A 228 16.85 8.66 2.38
N LEU A 229 15.92 9.28 1.64
CA LEU A 229 15.72 10.73 1.67
C LEU A 229 15.08 11.18 2.97
N THR A 230 15.55 12.31 3.51
CA THR A 230 14.90 13.06 4.58
C THR A 230 14.23 14.31 4.02
N LEU A 231 13.06 14.70 4.55
CA LEU A 231 12.34 15.91 4.11
C LEU A 231 12.86 17.22 4.74
N VAL A 232 13.77 17.11 5.70
CA VAL A 232 14.53 18.17 6.37
C VAL A 232 15.99 17.71 6.51
N PRO A 233 16.96 18.59 6.84
CA PRO A 233 18.37 18.22 6.87
C PRO A 233 18.67 16.98 7.72
N ALA A 234 19.44 16.06 7.16
CA ALA A 234 19.73 14.73 7.69
C ALA A 234 20.32 14.77 9.12
N ALA A 235 21.15 15.78 9.43
CA ALA A 235 21.70 16.00 10.76
C ALA A 235 20.62 16.26 11.84
N GLN A 236 19.60 17.09 11.54
CA GLN A 236 18.48 17.37 12.44
C GLN A 236 17.64 16.11 12.72
N VAL A 237 17.53 15.24 11.72
CA VAL A 237 16.87 13.93 11.85
C VAL A 237 17.68 12.99 12.73
N LEU A 238 19.00 12.92 12.56
CA LEU A 238 19.88 12.08 13.39
C LEU A 238 19.89 12.50 14.86
N GLU A 239 20.10 13.79 15.15
CA GLU A 239 20.04 14.34 16.51
C GLU A 239 18.70 13.98 17.19
N SER A 240 17.60 14.06 16.43
CA SER A 240 16.27 13.70 16.92
C SER A 240 16.08 12.18 17.10
N ILE A 241 16.74 11.32 16.30
CA ILE A 241 16.75 9.86 16.49
C ILE A 241 17.55 9.47 17.73
N GLU A 242 18.70 10.10 17.96
CA GLU A 242 19.55 9.88 19.12
C GLU A 242 18.82 10.29 20.41
N ARG A 243 18.28 11.51 20.46
CA ARG A 243 17.44 11.98 21.57
C ARG A 243 16.16 11.16 21.76
N PHE A 244 15.59 10.61 20.70
CA PHE A 244 14.43 9.71 20.80
C PHE A 244 14.79 8.36 21.45
N ARG A 245 15.98 7.83 21.19
CA ARG A 245 16.46 6.54 21.72
C ARG A 245 16.87 6.61 23.19
N THR A 246 17.35 7.76 23.66
CA THR A 246 17.66 7.96 25.09
C THR A 246 16.42 8.13 25.98
N LEU A 247 15.21 8.24 25.41
CA LEU A 247 13.98 8.25 26.21
C LEU A 247 13.75 6.88 26.89
N PRO A 248 13.54 6.82 28.21
CA PRO A 248 13.38 5.54 28.93
C PRO A 248 12.23 4.65 28.45
N ALA A 249 11.20 5.23 27.83
CA ALA A 249 10.08 4.50 27.23
C ALA A 249 10.43 3.81 25.89
N ILE A 250 11.48 4.28 25.21
CA ILE A 250 11.95 3.79 23.90
C ILE A 250 13.14 2.85 24.06
N GLN A 251 14.06 3.14 24.97
CA GLN A 251 15.19 2.25 25.30
C GLN A 251 14.70 0.85 25.75
N GLN A 252 13.57 0.77 26.46
CA GLN A 252 12.91 -0.50 26.84
C GLN A 252 12.24 -1.27 25.68
N LEU A 253 12.30 -0.74 24.46
CA LEU A 253 11.70 -1.29 23.24
C LEU A 253 12.74 -1.61 22.16
N GLU A 254 14.04 -1.40 22.39
CA GLU A 254 15.09 -1.77 21.44
C GLU A 254 15.06 -3.28 21.13
N GLY A 255 15.14 -3.64 19.85
CA GLY A 255 14.99 -5.03 19.37
C GLY A 255 13.57 -5.61 19.46
N VAL A 256 12.67 -5.04 20.28
CA VAL A 256 11.32 -5.57 20.56
C VAL A 256 10.46 -5.63 19.29
N ASP A 257 9.75 -6.74 19.10
CA ASP A 257 8.93 -6.94 17.91
C ASP A 257 7.62 -6.14 17.91
N SER A 258 7.17 -5.80 16.70
CA SER A 258 5.86 -5.22 16.38
C SER A 258 4.64 -5.88 17.06
N LYS A 259 4.71 -7.17 17.37
CA LYS A 259 3.63 -7.96 18.00
C LYS A 259 3.56 -7.81 19.52
N ASP A 260 4.63 -7.34 20.17
CA ASP A 260 4.78 -7.29 21.63
C ASP A 260 3.71 -6.42 22.31
N PRO A 261 3.21 -6.78 23.52
CA PRO A 261 2.23 -5.98 24.25
C PRO A 261 2.65 -4.52 24.52
N LYS A 262 3.91 -4.26 24.88
CA LYS A 262 4.43 -2.90 25.12
C LYS A 262 4.40 -2.08 23.83
N MET A 263 4.96 -2.65 22.75
CA MET A 263 4.98 -2.02 21.42
C MET A 263 3.57 -1.72 20.91
N ARG A 264 2.62 -2.64 21.10
CA ARG A 264 1.21 -2.43 20.76
C ARG A 264 0.54 -1.31 21.58
N VAL A 265 0.87 -1.17 22.87
CA VAL A 265 0.36 -0.07 23.71
C VAL A 265 0.92 1.27 23.24
N LEU A 266 2.21 1.37 22.92
CA LEU A 266 2.81 2.58 22.36
C LEU A 266 2.17 2.93 21.00
N ASN A 267 2.09 1.98 20.07
CA ASN A 267 1.47 2.17 18.76
C ASN A 267 0.01 2.66 18.85
N THR A 268 -0.75 2.17 19.84
CA THR A 268 -2.13 2.63 20.09
C THR A 268 -2.20 4.08 20.57
N ARG A 269 -1.19 4.56 21.32
CA ARG A 269 -1.08 5.99 21.68
C ARG A 269 -0.66 6.83 20.47
N ILE A 270 0.32 6.36 19.71
CA ILE A 270 0.82 7.00 18.49
C ILE A 270 -0.31 7.23 17.47
N ASP A 271 -1.10 6.20 17.13
CA ASP A 271 -2.23 6.35 16.19
C ASP A 271 -3.32 7.30 16.73
N ARG A 272 -3.42 7.51 18.05
CA ARG A 272 -4.32 8.52 18.66
C ARG A 272 -3.78 9.94 18.51
N GLU A 273 -2.52 10.19 18.86
CA GLU A 273 -1.95 11.54 18.70
C GLU A 273 -1.84 11.91 17.23
N MET A 274 -1.47 10.95 16.36
CA MET A 274 -1.49 11.09 14.91
C MET A 274 -2.84 11.55 14.38
N LYS A 275 -3.95 11.02 14.93
CA LYS A 275 -5.30 11.50 14.59
C LYS A 275 -5.48 12.96 15.01
N HIS A 276 -5.13 13.34 16.23
CA HIS A 276 -5.31 14.72 16.69
C HIS A 276 -4.42 15.73 15.93
N LEU A 277 -3.15 15.39 15.73
CA LEU A 277 -2.12 16.27 15.15
C LEU A 277 -2.29 16.46 13.63
N PHE A 278 -2.71 15.43 12.88
CA PHE A 278 -2.77 15.49 11.41
C PHE A 278 -4.17 15.29 10.81
N GLN A 279 -5.06 14.50 11.42
CA GLN A 279 -6.42 14.31 10.89
C GLN A 279 -7.38 15.40 11.37
N ASP A 280 -7.49 15.57 12.69
CA ASP A 280 -8.45 16.50 13.31
C ASP A 280 -8.07 17.97 13.06
N SER A 281 -6.78 18.23 12.81
CA SER A 281 -6.24 19.51 12.35
C SER A 281 -6.48 19.80 10.85
N GLY A 282 -6.94 18.81 10.08
CA GLY A 282 -7.20 18.91 8.64
C GLY A 282 -5.95 18.90 7.74
N ILE A 283 -4.78 18.48 8.23
CA ILE A 283 -3.54 18.44 7.43
C ILE A 283 -3.50 17.21 6.51
N VAL A 284 -3.95 16.05 6.97
CA VAL A 284 -3.97 14.80 6.18
C VAL A 284 -5.40 14.27 6.09
N PRO A 285 -6.03 14.26 4.90
CA PRO A 285 -7.37 13.73 4.73
C PRO A 285 -7.48 12.21 4.96
N VAL A 286 -8.66 11.78 5.42
CA VAL A 286 -9.01 10.35 5.53
C VAL A 286 -9.35 9.81 4.14
N LEU A 287 -8.56 8.86 3.66
CA LEU A 287 -8.77 8.25 2.34
C LEU A 287 -10.06 7.43 2.24
N ALA A 288 -10.63 7.37 1.03
CA ALA A 288 -11.82 6.56 0.72
C ALA A 288 -11.69 5.09 1.20
N GLY A 289 -12.74 4.61 1.87
CA GLY A 289 -12.78 3.27 2.48
C GLY A 289 -11.89 3.12 3.73
N LYS A 290 -11.54 4.22 4.41
CA LYS A 290 -10.86 4.23 5.73
C LYS A 290 -11.66 5.05 6.74
N LYS A 291 -11.45 4.78 8.03
CA LYS A 291 -12.18 5.41 9.15
C LYS A 291 -11.35 6.44 9.92
N THR A 292 -10.03 6.38 9.79
CA THR A 292 -9.05 7.33 10.35
C THR A 292 -7.81 7.37 9.47
N VAL A 293 -7.01 8.40 9.61
CA VAL A 293 -5.59 8.37 9.24
C VAL A 293 -4.84 7.54 10.30
N SER A 294 -3.95 6.66 9.86
CA SER A 294 -2.99 5.96 10.72
C SER A 294 -1.57 6.41 10.39
N ILE A 295 -0.61 6.22 11.28
CA ILE A 295 0.78 6.68 11.08
C ILE A 295 1.40 6.16 9.78
N HIS A 296 1.00 4.97 9.32
CA HIS A 296 1.41 4.39 8.03
C HIS A 296 1.05 5.23 6.80
N ARG A 297 0.10 6.18 6.91
CA ARG A 297 -0.27 7.11 5.82
C ARG A 297 0.75 8.23 5.64
N LEU A 298 1.52 8.58 6.67
CA LEU A 298 2.62 9.54 6.55
C LEU A 298 3.64 9.10 5.50
N ARG A 299 3.95 7.79 5.37
CA ARG A 299 4.81 7.24 4.30
C ARG A 299 4.27 7.50 2.87
N GLY A 300 2.96 7.72 2.71
CA GLY A 300 2.34 8.14 1.44
C GLY A 300 2.50 9.63 1.18
N VAL A 301 2.28 10.46 2.21
CA VAL A 301 2.51 11.91 2.12
C VAL A 301 3.99 12.21 1.87
N TYR A 302 4.89 11.57 2.63
CA TYR A 302 6.34 11.54 2.39
C TYR A 302 6.69 11.19 0.95
N GLY A 303 6.00 10.22 0.35
CA GLY A 303 6.22 9.84 -1.04
C GLY A 303 5.97 11.00 -2.00
N ALA A 304 4.84 11.69 -1.84
CA ALA A 304 4.52 12.88 -2.64
C ALA A 304 5.52 14.03 -2.43
N ILE A 305 5.94 14.29 -1.18
CA ILE A 305 6.92 15.35 -0.86
C ILE A 305 8.31 15.00 -1.41
N ALA A 306 8.79 13.78 -1.22
CA ALA A 306 10.07 13.33 -1.74
C ALA A 306 10.12 13.36 -3.27
N ILE A 307 9.00 13.10 -3.96
CA ILE A 307 8.88 13.28 -5.41
C ILE A 307 8.98 14.76 -5.79
N HIS A 308 8.17 15.61 -5.17
CA HIS A 308 8.17 17.06 -5.44
C HIS A 308 9.54 17.71 -5.18
N PHE A 309 10.23 17.33 -4.09
CA PHE A 309 11.54 17.88 -3.73
C PHE A 309 12.71 17.30 -4.52
N PHE A 310 12.73 15.97 -4.77
CA PHE A 310 13.96 15.28 -5.17
C PHE A 310 13.83 14.33 -6.37
N CYS A 311 12.65 14.11 -6.95
CA CYS A 311 12.54 13.31 -8.17
C CYS A 311 12.94 14.12 -9.41
N PRO A 312 13.92 13.69 -10.22
CA PRO A 312 14.23 14.39 -11.47
C PRO A 312 13.05 14.33 -12.45
N PRO A 313 12.78 15.38 -13.23
CA PRO A 313 11.71 15.37 -14.25
C PRO A 313 11.96 14.35 -15.37
N THR A 314 13.16 13.77 -15.45
CA THR A 314 13.54 12.69 -16.36
C THR A 314 13.35 11.28 -15.78
N LYS A 315 12.93 11.13 -14.51
CA LYS A 315 12.78 9.84 -13.83
C LYS A 315 11.33 9.59 -13.43
N HIS A 316 10.79 8.42 -13.78
CA HIS A 316 9.43 8.05 -13.42
C HIS A 316 9.25 7.89 -11.90
N GLU A 317 8.24 8.56 -11.33
CA GLU A 317 7.96 8.62 -9.88
C GLU A 317 7.95 7.27 -9.17
N HIS A 318 7.22 6.28 -9.70
CA HIS A 318 7.20 4.90 -9.18
C HIS A 318 8.60 4.27 -9.05
N ARG A 319 9.46 4.43 -10.08
CA ARG A 319 10.85 3.94 -10.07
C ARG A 319 11.74 4.72 -9.10
N PHE A 320 11.47 6.01 -8.90
CA PHE A 320 12.13 6.84 -7.89
C PHE A 320 11.74 6.40 -6.47
N LEU A 321 10.44 6.36 -6.17
CA LEU A 321 9.94 6.11 -4.82
C LEU A 321 10.18 4.67 -4.35
N GLN A 322 10.14 3.67 -5.23
CA GLN A 322 10.31 2.27 -4.81
C GLN A 322 11.72 1.94 -4.28
N HIS A 323 12.75 2.67 -4.74
CA HIS A 323 14.13 2.57 -4.23
C HIS A 323 14.17 3.12 -2.79
N TYR A 324 13.79 4.38 -2.57
CA TYR A 324 13.84 4.99 -1.23
C TYR A 324 12.86 4.35 -0.23
N LEU A 325 11.79 3.69 -0.69
CA LEU A 325 10.93 2.86 0.18
C LEU A 325 11.44 1.42 0.40
N GLY A 326 12.61 1.05 -0.11
CA GLY A 326 13.25 -0.25 0.10
C GLY A 326 12.54 -1.44 -0.56
N HIS A 327 11.65 -1.17 -1.52
CA HIS A 327 10.83 -2.20 -2.17
C HIS A 327 11.63 -2.97 -3.25
N VAL A 328 12.52 -2.27 -3.94
CA VAL A 328 13.51 -2.77 -4.90
C VAL A 328 14.81 -2.05 -4.54
N LEU A 329 15.92 -2.77 -4.42
CA LEU A 329 17.24 -2.19 -4.14
C LEU A 329 18.15 -2.32 -5.36
N ASP A 330 19.29 -1.66 -5.35
CA ASP A 330 20.02 -1.37 -6.60
C ASP A 330 20.70 -2.59 -7.23
N GLN A 331 20.96 -3.64 -6.43
CA GLN A 331 21.26 -5.00 -6.90
C GLN A 331 20.12 -5.64 -7.73
N GLN A 332 19.00 -4.94 -7.93
CA GLN A 332 17.77 -5.41 -8.59
C GLN A 332 17.26 -4.41 -9.64
N GLN A 333 18.14 -3.63 -10.30
CA GLN A 333 17.74 -2.66 -11.36
C GLN A 333 16.75 -3.25 -12.40
N ALA A 334 17.01 -4.48 -12.86
CA ALA A 334 16.17 -5.19 -13.84
C ALA A 334 14.81 -5.67 -13.31
N ALA A 335 14.54 -5.59 -11.99
CA ALA A 335 13.28 -6.05 -11.42
C ALA A 335 12.08 -5.22 -11.90
N PRO A 336 10.86 -5.82 -11.98
CA PRO A 336 9.64 -5.08 -12.31
C PRO A 336 9.28 -4.06 -11.23
N ASN A 337 8.43 -3.09 -11.59
CA ASN A 337 7.89 -2.12 -10.64
C ASN A 337 7.16 -2.84 -9.48
N SER A 338 7.56 -2.54 -8.23
CA SER A 338 6.94 -3.18 -7.07
C SER A 338 5.52 -2.68 -6.86
N ILE A 339 4.55 -3.60 -6.95
CA ILE A 339 3.12 -3.37 -6.72
C ILE A 339 2.88 -2.74 -5.35
N ALA A 340 3.68 -3.08 -4.33
CA ALA A 340 3.57 -2.49 -3.00
C ALA A 340 3.72 -0.96 -2.97
N THR A 341 4.37 -0.37 -3.98
CA THR A 341 4.56 1.08 -4.08
C THR A 341 3.29 1.83 -4.50
N SER A 342 2.36 1.21 -5.24
CA SER A 342 1.10 1.87 -5.66
C SER A 342 0.19 2.21 -4.49
N HIS A 343 0.39 1.58 -3.33
CA HIS A 343 -0.34 1.87 -2.09
C HIS A 343 0.08 3.17 -1.39
N TYR A 344 1.02 3.93 -1.95
CA TYR A 344 1.52 5.20 -1.40
C TYR A 344 1.12 6.44 -2.22
N PHE A 345 0.73 6.27 -3.49
CA PHE A 345 0.29 7.35 -4.39
C PHE A 345 -1.19 7.73 -4.16
N HIS A 346 -1.51 8.30 -2.99
CA HIS A 346 -2.90 8.66 -2.60
C HIS A 346 -3.09 10.15 -2.26
N TYR A 347 -2.04 10.96 -2.43
CA TYR A 347 -2.01 12.36 -2.02
C TYR A 347 -1.43 13.25 -3.12
N ARG A 348 -1.94 14.48 -3.22
CA ARG A 348 -1.37 15.57 -4.03
C ARG A 348 -1.01 16.73 -3.11
N LEU A 349 0.08 17.43 -3.38
CA LEU A 349 0.49 18.56 -2.57
C LEU A 349 -0.26 19.83 -2.98
N VAL A 350 -0.50 20.71 -2.01
CA VAL A 350 -1.07 22.05 -2.25
C VAL A 350 -0.30 23.13 -1.49
N ASN A 351 -0.35 24.36 -2.01
CA ASN A 351 0.16 25.55 -1.33
C ASN A 351 -0.76 26.00 -0.19
N GLN A 352 -0.42 27.11 0.49
CA GLN A 352 -1.24 27.67 1.58
C GLN A 352 -2.65 28.10 1.12
N GLN A 353 -2.81 28.40 -0.17
CA GLN A 353 -4.04 28.82 -0.84
C GLN A 353 -4.85 27.61 -1.37
N GLY A 354 -4.41 26.37 -1.15
CA GLY A 354 -5.09 25.15 -1.58
C GLY A 354 -4.93 24.80 -3.08
N GLN A 355 -4.14 25.58 -3.82
CA GLN A 355 -3.83 25.31 -5.23
C GLN A 355 -2.81 24.17 -5.34
N PRO A 356 -2.86 23.32 -6.39
CA PRO A 356 -1.85 22.28 -6.61
C PRO A 356 -0.42 22.85 -6.62
N LEU A 357 0.52 22.11 -6.04
CA LEU A 357 1.94 22.32 -6.31
C LEU A 357 2.35 21.46 -7.51
N GLU A 358 2.90 22.12 -8.53
CA GLU A 358 3.40 21.49 -9.75
C GLU A 358 4.93 21.45 -9.74
N GLY A 359 5.51 20.55 -10.54
CA GLY A 359 6.96 20.33 -10.61
C GLY A 359 7.46 19.18 -9.73
N GLN A 360 8.57 18.57 -10.16
CA GLN A 360 9.32 17.52 -9.49
C GLN A 360 10.77 17.98 -9.36
N GLY A 361 11.44 17.61 -8.27
CA GLY A 361 12.86 17.91 -8.07
C GLY A 361 13.18 19.34 -7.64
N VAL A 362 12.25 20.08 -7.02
CA VAL A 362 12.41 21.52 -6.73
C VAL A 362 13.53 21.88 -5.76
N LEU A 363 14.15 20.90 -5.08
CA LEU A 363 15.34 21.10 -4.23
C LEU A 363 16.65 20.58 -4.87
N LEU A 364 16.59 20.01 -6.07
CA LEU A 364 17.76 19.45 -6.77
C LEU A 364 18.76 20.53 -7.20
N ASP A 365 18.28 21.68 -7.70
CA ASP A 365 19.16 22.76 -8.16
C ASP A 365 19.95 23.42 -7.02
N ALA A 366 19.48 23.29 -5.78
CA ALA A 366 20.10 23.88 -4.58
C ALA A 366 21.04 22.93 -3.81
N ASN A 367 20.92 21.60 -4.02
CA ASN A 367 21.64 20.58 -3.23
C ASN A 367 22.31 19.49 -4.10
N GLY A 368 22.05 19.50 -5.40
CA GLY A 368 22.31 18.40 -6.31
C GLY A 368 21.22 17.31 -6.25
N LEU A 369 21.31 16.38 -7.20
CA LEU A 369 20.87 15.02 -6.96
C LEU A 369 21.83 14.38 -5.96
N PRO A 370 21.37 13.73 -4.87
CA PRO A 370 22.18 12.70 -4.28
C PRO A 370 22.51 11.65 -5.35
N PRO A 371 23.78 11.24 -5.52
CA PRO A 371 24.14 10.21 -6.46
C PRO A 371 23.58 8.87 -5.96
N LEU A 372 22.40 8.52 -6.48
CA LEU A 372 22.16 7.13 -6.86
C LEU A 372 23.34 6.73 -7.73
N GLU A 373 24.14 5.77 -7.31
CA GLU A 373 25.34 5.35 -8.04
C GLU A 373 24.97 5.08 -9.50
N ARG A 374 25.46 5.96 -10.38
CA ARG A 374 25.29 5.86 -11.81
C ARG A 374 26.63 5.52 -12.40
N ASP A 375 26.60 4.51 -13.25
CA ASP A 375 27.52 4.40 -14.38
C ASP A 375 27.32 5.61 -15.31
N GLU A 376 27.82 6.78 -14.90
CA GLU A 376 28.40 7.69 -15.89
C GLU A 376 29.63 7.00 -16.44
N VAL A 377 29.40 6.17 -17.46
CA VAL A 377 30.45 5.63 -18.32
C VAL A 377 31.14 6.82 -18.95
N GLN A 378 32.20 7.28 -18.29
CA GLN A 378 33.14 8.23 -18.85
C GLN A 378 33.72 7.59 -20.10
N LEU A 379 33.28 8.08 -21.26
CA LEU A 379 33.93 7.81 -22.54
C LEU A 379 35.25 8.58 -22.56
N GLU A 380 36.20 8.11 -21.76
CA GLU A 380 37.59 8.55 -21.75
C GLU A 380 38.13 8.45 -23.20
N PRO A 381 38.62 9.58 -23.77
CA PRO A 381 39.04 9.62 -25.16
C PRO A 381 40.30 8.78 -25.35
N THR A 382 40.14 7.58 -25.91
CA THR A 382 41.18 6.55 -25.98
C THR A 382 42.42 7.06 -26.74
N GLN A 383 43.49 7.37 -26.02
CA GLN A 383 44.78 7.65 -26.64
C GLN A 383 45.40 6.34 -27.18
N PRO A 384 46.09 6.38 -28.34
CA PRO A 384 46.55 5.17 -29.03
C PRO A 384 47.78 4.55 -28.37
N VAL A 385 47.73 3.23 -28.16
CA VAL A 385 48.89 2.41 -27.75
C VAL A 385 49.72 2.03 -29.00
N PRO A 386 51.07 1.98 -28.94
CA PRO A 386 51.90 1.79 -30.14
C PRO A 386 51.83 0.42 -30.81
N GLN A 387 52.32 0.36 -32.05
CA GLN A 387 52.43 -0.85 -32.87
C GLN A 387 53.57 -1.78 -32.42
N GLU A 388 53.33 -3.09 -32.44
CA GLU A 388 54.37 -4.09 -32.68
C GLU A 388 54.07 -4.95 -33.92
N LYS A 389 55.08 -5.69 -34.39
CA LYS A 389 55.24 -6.01 -35.82
C LYS A 389 54.95 -7.46 -36.18
N SER A 390 54.06 -7.61 -37.17
CA SER A 390 54.25 -8.40 -38.40
C SER A 390 54.89 -9.79 -38.30
N ILE A 391 54.06 -10.83 -38.54
CA ILE A 391 54.38 -11.86 -39.54
C ILE A 391 53.12 -12.11 -40.39
N ALA A 392 53.29 -12.17 -41.71
CA ALA A 392 52.37 -12.73 -42.71
C ALA A 392 53.27 -13.45 -43.76
N PRO A 393 52.77 -14.36 -44.65
CA PRO A 393 51.96 -13.91 -45.80
C PRO A 393 50.98 -14.94 -46.43
N LEU A 394 50.23 -14.48 -47.46
CA LEU A 394 49.68 -15.23 -48.62
C LEU A 394 48.50 -16.23 -48.37
N GLU A 395 47.48 -16.37 -49.25
CA GLU A 395 47.24 -15.79 -50.59
C GLU A 395 45.74 -15.72 -51.02
N SER A 396 45.30 -14.57 -51.57
CA SER A 396 44.23 -14.28 -52.59
C SER A 396 42.78 -14.86 -52.46
N VAL A 397 41.70 -14.38 -53.12
CA VAL A 397 41.49 -13.65 -54.41
C VAL A 397 40.29 -12.65 -54.37
N GLU A 398 40.49 -11.46 -54.97
CA GLU A 398 39.63 -10.41 -55.61
C GLU A 398 38.18 -9.95 -55.19
N PRO A 399 37.74 -8.71 -55.58
CA PRO A 399 36.55 -8.00 -55.03
C PRO A 399 35.63 -7.23 -56.06
N VAL A 400 34.77 -6.29 -55.57
CA VAL A 400 34.11 -5.13 -56.30
C VAL A 400 32.86 -5.46 -57.18
N PRO A 401 31.84 -4.55 -57.42
CA PRO A 401 31.39 -3.29 -56.78
C PRO A 401 29.89 -3.27 -56.30
N PRO A 402 29.42 -2.19 -55.63
CA PRO A 402 28.01 -1.84 -55.48
C PRO A 402 27.51 -0.69 -56.39
N ALA A 403 26.22 -0.71 -56.78
CA ALA A 403 25.49 0.35 -57.50
C ALA A 403 23.97 0.17 -57.28
N GLN A 404 23.06 1.16 -57.39
CA GLN A 404 23.17 2.63 -57.54
C GLN A 404 21.86 3.28 -57.02
N SER A 405 21.88 4.57 -56.66
CA SER A 405 20.69 5.31 -56.19
C SER A 405 19.92 5.98 -57.34
N VAL A 406 18.58 5.89 -57.36
CA VAL A 406 17.72 6.61 -58.33
C VAL A 406 16.70 7.49 -57.61
N ARG A 407 16.40 8.67 -58.19
CA ARG A 407 15.68 9.80 -57.57
C ARG A 407 14.69 10.40 -58.58
N VAL A 408 13.41 10.49 -58.23
CA VAL A 408 12.37 11.19 -59.02
C VAL A 408 11.57 12.16 -58.12
N LYS A 409 11.00 13.21 -58.73
CA LYS A 409 10.39 14.38 -58.06
C LYS A 409 8.85 14.26 -57.92
N PRO A 410 8.23 15.00 -56.98
CA PRO A 410 6.77 15.13 -56.87
C PRO A 410 6.17 16.16 -57.86
N ALA A 411 4.85 16.13 -58.02
CA ALA A 411 4.04 17.14 -58.70
C ALA A 411 2.90 17.65 -57.78
N GLN A 412 2.37 18.84 -58.05
CA GLN A 412 1.42 19.58 -57.19
C GLN A 412 -0.01 19.55 -57.73
N THR A 413 -1.03 19.68 -56.85
CA THR A 413 -2.26 20.42 -57.21
C THR A 413 -2.96 21.06 -55.99
N LYS A 414 -3.79 22.07 -56.29
CA LYS A 414 -4.39 23.11 -55.44
C LYS A 414 -5.45 22.66 -54.39
N LEU A 415 -5.30 23.18 -53.18
CA LEU A 415 -6.16 24.23 -52.56
C LEU A 415 -7.69 24.23 -52.83
N THR A 416 -8.49 24.16 -51.76
CA THR A 416 -9.52 25.17 -51.41
C THR A 416 -9.85 25.15 -49.91
N SER A 417 -10.25 26.29 -49.35
CA SER A 417 -10.65 26.49 -47.95
C SER A 417 -12.15 26.73 -47.81
N LYS A 418 -12.73 26.43 -46.64
CA LYS A 418 -13.97 27.09 -46.16
C LYS A 418 -14.04 27.12 -44.63
N THR A 419 -14.89 28.01 -44.11
CA THR A 419 -14.97 28.44 -42.71
C THR A 419 -16.37 28.23 -42.17
N ASP A 420 -16.52 27.84 -40.90
CA ASP A 420 -17.47 28.34 -39.88
C ASP A 420 -17.32 27.47 -38.59
N LYS A 421 -17.43 27.93 -37.33
CA LYS A 421 -18.24 28.93 -36.58
C LYS A 421 -19.64 28.47 -36.12
N SER A 422 -19.69 27.84 -34.93
CA SER A 422 -20.65 28.03 -33.80
C SER A 422 -20.34 26.94 -32.76
N GLU A 423 -20.07 27.19 -31.47
CA GLU A 423 -20.84 27.81 -30.37
C GLU A 423 -21.95 26.97 -29.72
N ARG A 424 -21.73 26.67 -28.43
CA ARG A 424 -22.68 26.57 -27.29
C ARG A 424 -23.77 25.46 -27.22
N ALA A 425 -23.49 24.53 -26.30
CA ALA A 425 -24.11 24.44 -24.95
C ALA A 425 -25.35 23.53 -24.66
N ILE A 426 -25.18 22.73 -23.58
CA ILE A 426 -26.17 22.29 -22.57
C ILE A 426 -27.39 21.47 -23.03
N ALA A 427 -27.42 20.18 -22.65
CA ALA A 427 -28.51 19.57 -21.87
C ALA A 427 -28.17 18.15 -21.38
N SER A 428 -28.55 17.85 -20.13
CA SER A 428 -28.96 16.52 -19.64
C SER A 428 -30.40 16.68 -19.13
N PRO A 429 -31.29 15.65 -19.16
CA PRO A 429 -31.26 14.67 -18.06
C PRO A 429 -31.82 13.24 -18.35
N ASN A 430 -31.60 12.36 -17.36
CA ASN A 430 -32.45 11.22 -16.92
C ASN A 430 -32.60 9.90 -17.74
N ASP A 431 -31.99 8.85 -17.15
CA ASP A 431 -32.68 7.66 -16.58
C ASP A 431 -32.98 6.40 -17.47
N SER A 432 -33.32 5.29 -16.79
CA SER A 432 -33.66 3.93 -17.27
C SER A 432 -32.51 2.97 -17.62
N THR A 433 -32.00 2.32 -16.57
CA THR A 433 -31.83 0.85 -16.45
C THR A 433 -31.63 -0.01 -17.71
N LYS A 434 -30.44 -0.64 -17.81
CA LYS A 434 -30.29 -2.02 -18.31
C LYS A 434 -29.06 -2.71 -17.73
N SER A 435 -29.13 -4.04 -17.64
CA SER A 435 -28.09 -4.92 -17.11
C SER A 435 -27.28 -5.54 -18.24
N ASP A 436 -25.95 -5.55 -18.12
CA ASP A 436 -25.05 -6.27 -19.03
C ASP A 436 -24.20 -7.33 -18.30
N PRO A 437 -23.82 -8.43 -18.96
CA PRO A 437 -23.16 -9.58 -18.33
C PRO A 437 -21.65 -9.39 -18.14
N THR A 438 -21.11 -9.99 -17.08
CA THR A 438 -19.67 -9.97 -16.78
C THR A 438 -18.91 -11.03 -17.60
N PRO A 439 -17.76 -10.73 -18.24
CA PRO A 439 -16.99 -11.72 -19.00
C PRO A 439 -16.29 -12.76 -18.09
N PRO A 440 -16.05 -14.00 -18.59
CA PRO A 440 -15.51 -15.11 -17.80
C PRO A 440 -14.02 -14.99 -17.46
N ARG A 441 -13.61 -15.67 -16.37
CA ARG A 441 -12.28 -15.56 -15.73
C ARG A 441 -11.22 -16.44 -16.40
N GLN A 442 -10.05 -15.88 -16.75
CA GLN A 442 -8.97 -16.50 -17.55
C GLN A 442 -8.14 -17.66 -16.90
N HIS A 443 -8.59 -18.34 -15.83
CA HIS A 443 -7.74 -19.31 -15.11
C HIS A 443 -8.42 -20.64 -14.70
N SER A 444 -8.82 -21.42 -15.70
CA SER A 444 -9.01 -22.89 -15.62
C SER A 444 -8.23 -23.67 -16.69
N LEU A 445 -7.96 -23.03 -17.85
CA LEU A 445 -7.40 -23.61 -19.08
C LEU A 445 -6.26 -24.62 -18.88
N LEU A 446 -5.19 -24.28 -18.16
CA LEU A 446 -4.01 -25.18 -18.00
C LEU A 446 -4.30 -26.51 -17.28
N ARG A 447 -5.42 -26.63 -16.55
CA ARG A 447 -5.83 -27.91 -15.95
C ARG A 447 -6.72 -28.70 -16.92
N ILE A 448 -7.71 -28.04 -17.51
CA ILE A 448 -8.58 -28.60 -18.56
C ILE A 448 -7.73 -29.17 -19.71
N PHE A 449 -6.75 -28.41 -20.21
CA PHE A 449 -5.84 -28.88 -21.27
C PHE A 449 -5.03 -30.12 -20.87
N LYS A 450 -4.70 -30.31 -19.58
CA LYS A 450 -4.04 -31.55 -19.16
C LYS A 450 -5.05 -32.71 -19.08
N ASP A 451 -6.19 -32.48 -18.43
CA ASP A 451 -7.22 -33.51 -18.26
C ASP A 451 -7.77 -33.98 -19.63
N GLU A 452 -7.83 -33.09 -20.62
CA GLU A 452 -8.17 -33.41 -22.01
C GLU A 452 -7.01 -34.06 -22.79
N HIS A 453 -5.77 -33.59 -22.62
CA HIS A 453 -4.57 -34.20 -23.23
C HIS A 453 -4.40 -35.65 -22.81
N ASP A 454 -4.48 -35.93 -21.50
CA ASP A 454 -4.31 -37.26 -20.94
C ASP A 454 -5.47 -38.19 -21.38
N ARG A 455 -6.68 -37.64 -21.57
CA ARG A 455 -7.81 -38.36 -22.19
C ARG A 455 -7.58 -38.64 -23.69
N TRP A 456 -7.02 -37.70 -24.45
CA TRP A 456 -6.70 -37.90 -25.86
C TRP A 456 -5.58 -38.93 -26.06
N LEU A 457 -4.57 -38.98 -25.17
CA LEU A 457 -3.58 -40.06 -25.17
C LEU A 457 -4.24 -41.44 -24.97
N ALA A 458 -5.14 -41.58 -24.01
CA ALA A 458 -5.87 -42.84 -23.79
C ALA A 458 -6.71 -43.27 -25.02
N VAL A 459 -7.28 -42.32 -25.77
CA VAL A 459 -8.00 -42.60 -27.03
C VAL A 459 -7.04 -43.02 -28.14
N LEU A 460 -5.88 -42.38 -28.26
CA LEU A 460 -4.85 -42.74 -29.25
C LEU A 460 -4.24 -44.13 -28.96
N ASP A 461 -4.00 -44.45 -27.69
CA ASP A 461 -3.51 -45.77 -27.26
C ASP A 461 -4.56 -46.86 -27.51
N ALA A 462 -5.85 -46.57 -27.32
CA ALA A 462 -6.93 -47.51 -27.63
C ALA A 462 -7.13 -47.75 -29.14
N LEU A 463 -6.87 -46.74 -29.98
CA LEU A 463 -6.99 -46.84 -31.44
C LEU A 463 -5.78 -47.52 -32.10
N CYS A 464 -4.57 -47.31 -31.57
CA CYS A 464 -3.33 -47.90 -32.10
C CYS A 464 -2.35 -48.34 -30.98
N PRO A 465 -2.64 -49.45 -30.29
CA PRO A 465 -1.81 -49.97 -29.19
C PRO A 465 -0.48 -50.60 -29.64
N GLN A 466 -0.15 -50.57 -30.93
CA GLN A 466 1.09 -51.12 -31.51
C GLN A 466 2.01 -50.05 -32.13
N CYS A 467 1.66 -48.76 -32.04
CA CYS A 467 2.50 -47.66 -32.52
C CYS A 467 3.33 -47.09 -31.37
N ASP A 468 4.64 -46.95 -31.55
CA ASP A 468 5.55 -46.50 -30.49
C ASP A 468 5.74 -44.97 -30.48
N ASN A 469 5.31 -44.24 -31.53
CA ASN A 469 5.40 -42.78 -31.58
C ASN A 469 4.07 -42.07 -31.85
N GLN A 470 4.04 -40.79 -31.47
CA GLN A 470 2.84 -39.95 -31.52
C GLN A 470 2.43 -39.55 -32.96
N GLN A 471 3.36 -39.53 -33.92
CA GLN A 471 3.03 -39.21 -35.31
C GLN A 471 2.25 -40.35 -35.97
N GLU A 472 2.65 -41.61 -35.75
CA GLU A 472 1.92 -42.80 -36.21
C GLU A 472 0.51 -42.86 -35.64
N LYS A 473 0.35 -42.68 -34.31
CA LYS A 473 -0.97 -42.64 -33.66
C LYS A 473 -1.86 -41.52 -34.23
N THR A 474 -1.28 -40.37 -34.54
CA THR A 474 -2.01 -39.25 -35.16
C THR A 474 -2.41 -39.56 -36.61
N ALA A 475 -1.52 -40.19 -37.39
CA ALA A 475 -1.81 -40.60 -38.76
C ALA A 475 -2.91 -41.68 -38.83
N ALA A 476 -2.87 -42.66 -37.92
CA ALA A 476 -3.92 -43.68 -37.82
C ALA A 476 -5.28 -43.10 -37.39
N LEU A 477 -5.30 -42.13 -36.47
CA LEU A 477 -6.51 -41.39 -36.11
C LEU A 477 -7.09 -40.65 -37.33
N LEU A 478 -6.25 -40.00 -38.14
CA LEU A 478 -6.69 -39.31 -39.36
C LEU A 478 -7.29 -40.29 -40.38
N GLN A 479 -6.61 -41.40 -40.67
CA GLN A 479 -7.13 -42.45 -41.57
C GLN A 479 -8.46 -43.04 -41.07
N TRP A 480 -8.61 -43.24 -39.76
CA TRP A 480 -9.86 -43.71 -39.15
C TRP A 480 -11.01 -42.70 -39.31
N VAL A 481 -10.72 -41.41 -39.17
CA VAL A 481 -11.70 -40.33 -39.41
C VAL A 481 -12.06 -40.22 -40.90
N GLU A 482 -11.08 -40.28 -41.80
CA GLU A 482 -11.29 -40.24 -43.26
C GLU A 482 -12.16 -41.40 -43.74
N ALA A 483 -11.80 -42.64 -43.39
CA ALA A 483 -12.60 -43.83 -43.73
C ALA A 483 -14.04 -43.75 -43.20
N ARG A 484 -14.23 -43.16 -42.01
CA ARG A 484 -15.56 -42.98 -41.42
C ARG A 484 -16.36 -41.86 -42.11
N LEU A 485 -15.72 -40.77 -42.54
CA LEU A 485 -16.35 -39.70 -43.31
C LEU A 485 -16.75 -40.15 -44.73
N ASP A 486 -15.93 -40.99 -45.37
CA ASP A 486 -16.27 -41.57 -46.67
C ASP A 486 -17.40 -42.60 -46.57
N SER A 487 -17.42 -43.45 -45.53
CA SER A 487 -18.53 -44.38 -45.28
C SER A 487 -19.90 -43.72 -45.08
N SER A 488 -19.92 -42.41 -44.78
CA SER A 488 -21.14 -41.60 -44.59
C SER A 488 -21.77 -41.14 -45.93
N LYS A 489 -21.06 -41.24 -47.05
CA LYS A 489 -21.49 -40.64 -48.34
C LYS A 489 -22.47 -41.49 -49.15
N ASP A 490 -22.45 -42.82 -48.97
CA ASP A 490 -23.28 -43.75 -49.76
C ASP A 490 -24.76 -43.83 -49.32
N VAL A 491 -25.15 -43.19 -48.21
CA VAL A 491 -26.50 -43.33 -47.62
C VAL A 491 -27.51 -42.31 -48.20
N THR A 492 -27.07 -41.28 -48.92
CA THR A 492 -27.91 -40.11 -49.30
C THR A 492 -28.23 -39.98 -50.80
N GLN A 493 -28.59 -41.08 -51.47
CA GLN A 493 -29.32 -41.04 -52.76
C GLN A 493 -30.63 -41.84 -52.74
N ALA A 494 -31.60 -41.38 -51.93
CA ALA A 494 -33.01 -41.73 -52.09
C ALA A 494 -33.92 -40.54 -51.70
N SER A 495 -34.71 -40.06 -52.66
CA SER A 495 -35.75 -39.01 -52.53
C SER A 495 -36.67 -39.13 -53.76
N PRO A 496 -37.99 -38.93 -53.65
CA PRO A 496 -38.62 -37.66 -53.24
C PRO A 496 -39.78 -37.82 -52.21
N GLY A 497 -40.42 -36.76 -51.69
CA GLY A 497 -40.16 -35.31 -51.80
C GLY A 497 -41.44 -34.46 -51.64
N ALA A 498 -41.29 -33.13 -51.80
CA ALA A 498 -42.33 -32.08 -51.91
C ALA A 498 -43.12 -31.64 -50.64
N ASN A 499 -43.13 -30.30 -50.44
CA ASN A 499 -44.07 -29.47 -49.65
C ASN A 499 -44.12 -29.68 -48.12
N GLY A 500 -44.27 -28.66 -47.26
CA GLY A 500 -44.37 -27.20 -47.48
C GLY A 500 -45.33 -26.53 -46.47
N VAL A 501 -45.18 -25.22 -46.23
CA VAL A 501 -46.08 -24.32 -45.45
C VAL A 501 -45.95 -24.31 -43.91
N THR A 502 -45.47 -23.18 -43.39
CA THR A 502 -45.61 -22.60 -42.01
C THR A 502 -47.04 -22.07 -41.75
N PRO A 503 -47.51 -21.70 -40.52
CA PRO A 503 -46.73 -21.19 -39.37
C PRO A 503 -47.20 -21.52 -37.91
N GLU A 504 -46.27 -21.36 -36.96
CA GLU A 504 -46.39 -20.77 -35.59
C GLU A 504 -47.57 -21.22 -34.62
N PRO A 505 -47.80 -20.64 -33.42
CA PRO A 505 -47.91 -21.50 -32.23
C PRO A 505 -49.20 -21.34 -31.37
N SER A 506 -49.42 -22.29 -30.46
CA SER A 506 -50.33 -22.11 -29.33
C SER A 506 -49.84 -22.85 -28.07
N GLU A 507 -50.02 -22.23 -26.91
CA GLU A 507 -49.55 -22.74 -25.62
C GLU A 507 -50.43 -23.87 -25.04
N ALA A 508 -49.88 -24.45 -23.96
CA ALA A 508 -50.59 -24.78 -22.70
C ALA A 508 -50.95 -26.26 -22.37
N LYS A 509 -50.34 -26.69 -21.27
CA LYS A 509 -50.95 -27.41 -20.13
C LYS A 509 -51.43 -28.87 -20.35
N SER A 510 -50.53 -29.78 -19.95
CA SER A 510 -50.74 -30.80 -18.90
C SER A 510 -52.05 -31.61 -18.84
N HIS A 511 -51.93 -32.93 -18.72
CA HIS A 511 -52.44 -33.65 -17.53
C HIS A 511 -51.71 -34.98 -17.29
N LEU A 512 -51.68 -35.45 -16.04
CA LEU A 512 -51.22 -36.80 -15.67
C LEU A 512 -52.35 -37.83 -15.88
N ALA A 513 -52.01 -39.10 -16.19
CA ALA A 513 -52.15 -40.24 -15.25
C ALA A 513 -52.40 -41.64 -15.88
N ARG A 514 -51.71 -42.65 -15.31
CA ARG A 514 -52.16 -44.04 -15.00
C ARG A 514 -52.64 -45.01 -16.11
N ALA A 515 -51.71 -45.90 -16.50
CA ALA A 515 -51.67 -47.33 -16.11
C ALA A 515 -52.84 -48.31 -16.40
N ALA A 516 -52.53 -49.33 -17.22
CA ALA A 516 -52.80 -50.78 -17.06
C ALA A 516 -51.83 -51.51 -18.01
N GLU A 517 -50.95 -52.43 -17.58
CA GLU A 517 -51.17 -53.85 -17.25
C GLU A 517 -51.70 -54.70 -18.43
N GLY A 518 -50.92 -55.73 -18.81
CA GLY A 518 -51.20 -56.62 -19.93
C GLY A 518 -50.09 -57.66 -20.13
N THR A 519 -50.18 -58.81 -19.43
CA THR A 519 -49.12 -59.81 -19.34
C THR A 519 -49.32 -60.98 -20.32
N VAL A 520 -48.32 -61.26 -21.18
CA VAL A 520 -48.08 -62.58 -21.78
C VAL A 520 -46.58 -62.81 -21.92
N GLN A 521 -46.09 -64.00 -21.58
CA GLN A 521 -44.72 -64.44 -21.84
C GLN A 521 -44.63 -65.15 -23.20
N HIS A 522 -43.53 -64.98 -23.93
CA HIS A 522 -42.79 -66.16 -24.42
C HIS A 522 -41.32 -65.87 -24.65
N ASP A 523 -40.50 -66.92 -24.55
CA ASP A 523 -39.05 -66.89 -24.50
C ASP A 523 -38.39 -67.03 -25.89
N SER A 524 -37.26 -66.35 -26.09
CA SER A 524 -36.25 -66.61 -27.12
C SER A 524 -34.99 -65.80 -26.82
N THR A 525 -33.90 -66.48 -26.47
CA THR A 525 -32.65 -65.87 -26.00
C THR A 525 -31.68 -65.59 -27.16
N HIS A 526 -31.16 -64.36 -27.30
CA HIS A 526 -29.78 -64.03 -27.71
C HIS A 526 -29.53 -62.50 -27.68
N PRO A 527 -28.27 -62.02 -27.59
CA PRO A 527 -27.98 -60.67 -27.08
C PRO A 527 -27.95 -59.56 -28.14
N ILE A 528 -28.85 -58.58 -28.02
CA ILE A 528 -28.78 -57.28 -28.70
C ILE A 528 -28.86 -56.17 -27.63
N SER A 529 -27.71 -55.85 -27.00
CA SER A 529 -27.67 -54.84 -25.92
C SER A 529 -26.36 -54.03 -25.84
N THR A 530 -25.38 -54.27 -26.72
CA THR A 530 -24.07 -53.60 -26.69
C THR A 530 -23.88 -52.50 -27.75
N GLN A 531 -24.59 -52.53 -28.88
CA GLN A 531 -24.41 -51.52 -29.95
C GLN A 531 -25.09 -50.18 -29.63
N VAL A 532 -26.29 -50.20 -29.03
CA VAL A 532 -27.08 -48.97 -28.74
C VAL A 532 -26.37 -48.04 -27.73
N GLY A 533 -25.47 -48.57 -26.90
CA GLY A 533 -24.60 -47.76 -26.04
C GLY A 533 -23.51 -47.04 -26.84
N ALA A 534 -22.76 -47.79 -27.66
CA ALA A 534 -21.64 -47.28 -28.44
C ALA A 534 -22.05 -46.14 -29.40
N ASP A 535 -23.16 -46.29 -30.14
CA ASP A 535 -23.61 -45.24 -31.06
C ASP A 535 -24.02 -43.95 -30.34
N ARG A 536 -24.54 -44.07 -29.10
CA ARG A 536 -24.89 -42.90 -28.28
C ARG A 536 -23.66 -42.18 -27.73
N GLU A 537 -22.63 -42.92 -27.32
CA GLU A 537 -21.35 -42.35 -26.88
C GLU A 537 -20.62 -41.69 -28.05
N ILE A 538 -20.61 -42.32 -29.23
CA ILE A 538 -20.01 -41.76 -30.45
C ILE A 538 -20.75 -40.48 -30.90
N ALA A 539 -22.09 -40.47 -30.85
CA ALA A 539 -22.86 -39.26 -31.12
C ALA A 539 -22.53 -38.11 -30.14
N GLN A 540 -22.35 -38.42 -28.85
CA GLN A 540 -21.93 -37.43 -27.85
C GLN A 540 -20.51 -36.89 -28.12
N VAL A 541 -19.57 -37.76 -28.49
CA VAL A 541 -18.20 -37.35 -28.86
C VAL A 541 -18.21 -36.41 -30.08
N VAL A 542 -19.04 -36.68 -31.10
CA VAL A 542 -19.17 -35.79 -32.27
C VAL A 542 -19.76 -34.42 -31.89
N VAL A 543 -20.76 -34.39 -31.01
CA VAL A 543 -21.34 -33.13 -30.50
C VAL A 543 -20.31 -32.30 -29.72
N ASP A 544 -19.50 -32.95 -28.88
CA ASP A 544 -18.47 -32.24 -28.10
C ASP A 544 -17.25 -31.83 -28.94
N GLN A 545 -16.87 -32.61 -29.96
CA GLN A 545 -15.90 -32.17 -30.96
C GLN A 545 -16.38 -30.93 -31.74
N ALA A 546 -17.65 -30.89 -32.16
CA ALA A 546 -18.23 -29.73 -32.83
C ALA A 546 -18.24 -28.47 -31.94
N ARG A 547 -18.50 -28.63 -30.63
CA ARG A 547 -18.39 -27.56 -29.63
C ARG A 547 -16.95 -27.05 -29.50
N THR A 548 -15.97 -27.95 -29.40
CA THR A 548 -14.56 -27.57 -29.30
C THR A 548 -14.06 -26.85 -30.55
N LEU A 549 -14.44 -27.31 -31.76
CA LEU A 549 -14.11 -26.62 -33.01
C LEU A 549 -14.75 -25.23 -33.11
N SER A 550 -16.03 -25.10 -32.71
CA SER A 550 -16.70 -23.79 -32.65
C SER A 550 -16.01 -22.84 -31.66
N TRP A 551 -15.61 -23.33 -30.48
CA TRP A 551 -14.87 -22.54 -29.50
C TRP A 551 -13.47 -22.13 -29.97
N LEU A 552 -12.73 -23.04 -30.63
CA LEU A 552 -11.42 -22.74 -31.22
C LEU A 552 -11.53 -21.68 -32.32
N THR A 553 -12.52 -21.79 -33.20
CA THR A 553 -12.76 -20.81 -34.28
C THR A 553 -13.01 -19.41 -33.71
N GLY A 554 -13.96 -19.28 -32.78
CA GLY A 554 -14.23 -18.00 -32.11
C GLY A 554 -13.05 -17.46 -31.29
N ARG A 555 -12.13 -18.33 -30.81
CA ARG A 555 -10.90 -17.89 -30.15
C ARG A 555 -9.85 -17.39 -31.14
N ILE A 556 -9.77 -17.96 -32.34
CA ILE A 556 -8.91 -17.47 -33.44
C ILE A 556 -9.38 -16.08 -33.88
N GLU A 557 -10.67 -15.93 -34.20
CA GLU A 557 -11.28 -14.65 -34.58
C GLU A 557 -11.02 -13.54 -33.53
N ALA A 558 -11.18 -13.87 -32.24
CA ALA A 558 -10.89 -12.94 -31.15
C ALA A 558 -9.40 -12.56 -31.04
N LEU A 559 -8.47 -13.48 -31.35
CA LEU A 559 -7.03 -13.21 -31.38
C LEU A 559 -6.63 -12.37 -32.60
N GLU A 560 -7.27 -12.55 -33.75
CA GLU A 560 -7.04 -11.74 -34.95
C GLU A 560 -7.52 -10.30 -34.76
N ALA A 561 -8.66 -10.10 -34.08
CA ALA A 561 -9.15 -8.79 -33.65
C ALA A 561 -8.19 -8.13 -32.63
N GLU A 562 -7.66 -8.89 -31.66
CA GLU A 562 -6.67 -8.43 -30.67
C GLU A 562 -5.36 -7.99 -31.36
N ILE A 563 -4.83 -8.81 -32.28
CA ILE A 563 -3.64 -8.48 -33.10
C ILE A 563 -3.87 -7.23 -33.96
N THR A 564 -5.05 -7.07 -34.55
CA THR A 564 -5.39 -5.89 -35.37
C THR A 564 -5.45 -4.62 -34.53
N THR A 565 -6.04 -4.71 -33.33
CA THR A 565 -6.07 -3.61 -32.35
C THR A 565 -4.66 -3.21 -31.90
N LEU A 566 -3.80 -4.19 -31.59
CA LEU A 566 -2.41 -3.95 -31.18
C LEU A 566 -1.55 -3.34 -32.30
N LYS A 567 -1.78 -3.70 -33.57
CA LYS A 567 -1.14 -3.03 -34.72
C LYS A 567 -1.52 -1.55 -34.79
N GLN A 568 -2.81 -1.24 -34.69
CA GLN A 568 -3.30 0.14 -34.72
C GLN A 568 -2.75 0.99 -33.55
N GLN A 569 -2.68 0.42 -32.34
CA GLN A 569 -2.06 1.09 -31.18
C GLN A 569 -0.57 1.34 -31.39
N ARG A 570 0.17 0.39 -32.00
CA ARG A 570 1.60 0.57 -32.34
C ARG A 570 1.81 1.69 -33.35
N GLU A 571 0.96 1.80 -34.37
CA GLU A 571 1.02 2.88 -35.36
C GLU A 571 0.74 4.25 -34.73
N GLN A 572 -0.27 4.36 -33.87
CA GLN A 572 -0.57 5.58 -33.10
C GLN A 572 0.59 5.99 -32.18
N ALA A 573 1.22 5.03 -31.50
CA ALA A 573 2.40 5.27 -30.67
C ALA A 573 3.60 5.75 -31.51
N SER A 574 3.81 5.15 -32.69
CA SER A 574 4.86 5.55 -33.63
C SER A 574 4.64 6.98 -34.15
N ALA A 575 3.42 7.32 -34.56
CA ALA A 575 3.06 8.67 -35.00
C ALA A 575 3.27 9.71 -33.89
N THR A 576 2.89 9.39 -32.65
CA THR A 576 3.10 10.23 -31.47
C THR A 576 4.59 10.45 -31.19
N SER A 577 5.41 9.41 -31.34
CA SER A 577 6.87 9.51 -31.21
C SER A 577 7.49 10.43 -32.28
N THR A 578 7.08 10.31 -33.55
CA THR A 578 7.56 11.21 -34.62
C THR A 578 7.13 12.67 -34.41
N LEU A 579 5.94 12.92 -33.87
CA LEU A 579 5.48 14.27 -33.52
C LEU A 579 6.31 14.85 -32.36
N SER A 580 6.59 14.06 -31.33
CA SER A 580 7.44 14.46 -30.20
C SER A 580 8.87 14.79 -30.65
N SER A 581 9.47 13.98 -31.54
CA SER A 581 10.78 14.28 -32.15
C SER A 581 10.77 15.59 -32.94
N THR A 582 9.72 15.84 -33.72
CA THR A 582 9.56 17.09 -34.50
C THR A 582 9.45 18.32 -33.58
N LEU A 583 8.69 18.23 -32.50
CA LEU A 583 8.58 19.27 -31.47
C LEU A 583 9.92 19.54 -30.75
N GLY A 584 10.72 18.49 -30.50
CA GLY A 584 12.06 18.63 -29.93
C GLY A 584 13.02 19.44 -30.81
N LEU A 585 12.98 19.21 -32.12
CA LEU A 585 13.79 19.96 -33.09
C LEU A 585 13.38 21.44 -33.16
N GLU A 586 12.09 21.75 -33.18
CA GLU A 586 11.60 23.14 -33.19
C GLU A 586 11.92 23.87 -31.86
N LEU A 587 11.90 23.16 -30.72
CA LEU A 587 12.34 23.72 -29.44
C LEU A 587 13.84 24.09 -29.43
N GLU A 588 14.72 23.27 -29.99
CA GLU A 588 16.16 23.61 -30.09
C GLU A 588 16.41 24.74 -31.10
N ARG A 589 15.65 24.80 -32.19
CA ARG A 589 15.66 25.96 -33.11
C ARG A 589 15.27 27.24 -32.36
N LEU A 590 14.13 27.26 -31.66
CA LEU A 590 13.65 28.42 -30.92
C LEU A 590 14.60 28.83 -29.77
N LYS A 591 15.24 27.87 -29.09
CA LYS A 591 16.32 28.15 -28.11
C LYS A 591 17.54 28.80 -28.75
N THR A 592 17.82 28.54 -30.02
CA THR A 592 18.95 29.10 -30.77
C THR A 592 18.62 30.51 -31.24
N GLU A 593 17.45 30.70 -31.87
CA GLU A 593 16.91 32.01 -32.25
C GLU A 593 16.80 32.96 -31.03
N ASN A 594 16.35 32.46 -29.87
CA ASN A 594 16.31 33.25 -28.63
C ASN A 594 17.70 33.66 -28.10
N ARG A 595 18.73 32.83 -28.32
CA ARG A 595 20.13 33.16 -27.98
C ARG A 595 20.69 34.23 -28.93
N GLU A 596 20.39 34.13 -30.22
CA GLU A 596 20.78 35.13 -31.21
C GLU A 596 20.11 36.49 -30.96
N LEU A 597 18.81 36.51 -30.67
CA LEU A 597 18.07 37.73 -30.29
C LEU A 597 18.63 38.38 -29.02
N LYS A 598 19.02 37.60 -28.01
CA LYS A 598 19.70 38.11 -26.81
C LYS A 598 21.08 38.70 -27.12
N GLN A 599 21.86 38.08 -28.01
CA GLN A 599 23.13 38.66 -28.46
C GLN A 599 22.93 39.93 -29.28
N ALA A 600 21.89 40.00 -30.13
CA ALA A 600 21.55 41.19 -30.90
C ALA A 600 21.13 42.36 -29.98
N ALA A 601 20.30 42.09 -28.97
CA ALA A 601 19.92 43.08 -27.96
C ALA A 601 21.13 43.58 -27.15
N ALA A 602 22.03 42.69 -26.74
CA ALA A 602 23.27 43.06 -26.05
C ALA A 602 24.20 43.93 -26.92
N ARG A 603 24.32 43.62 -28.22
CA ARG A 603 25.06 44.44 -29.20
C ARG A 603 24.41 45.81 -29.40
N PHE A 604 23.08 45.88 -29.43
CA PHE A 604 22.34 47.14 -29.55
C PHE A 604 22.55 48.04 -28.34
N GLU A 605 22.40 47.51 -27.11
CA GLU A 605 22.67 48.29 -25.89
C GLU A 605 24.14 48.69 -25.76
N ALA A 606 25.09 47.86 -26.19
CA ALA A 606 26.51 48.24 -26.25
C ALA A 606 26.78 49.37 -27.25
N ALA A 607 26.17 49.33 -28.44
CA ALA A 607 26.29 50.39 -29.45
C ALA A 607 25.62 51.70 -28.98
N LYS A 608 24.46 51.60 -28.31
CA LYS A 608 23.75 52.72 -27.68
C LYS A 608 24.55 53.35 -26.54
N ALA A 609 25.21 52.55 -25.70
CA ALA A 609 26.13 53.05 -24.67
C ALA A 609 27.34 53.77 -25.29
N ALA A 610 27.89 53.24 -26.39
CA ALA A 610 28.98 53.87 -27.13
C ALA A 610 28.57 55.20 -27.80
N LEU A 611 27.33 55.31 -28.30
CA LEU A 611 26.80 56.57 -28.85
C LEU A 611 26.49 57.62 -27.76
N LEU A 612 26.14 57.19 -26.55
CA LEU A 612 25.69 58.08 -25.46
C LEU A 612 26.82 58.56 -24.54
N GLY A 613 28.07 58.12 -24.76
CA GLY A 613 29.27 58.81 -24.26
C GLY A 613 29.46 58.82 -22.73
N ASN A 614 29.05 57.75 -22.03
CA ASN A 614 29.36 57.61 -20.59
C ASN A 614 30.75 56.99 -20.38
N ASP A 615 31.57 57.66 -19.58
CA ASP A 615 32.96 57.29 -19.31
C ASP A 615 33.14 56.04 -18.42
N ARG A 616 34.36 55.50 -18.49
CA ARG A 616 34.79 54.22 -17.88
C ARG A 616 35.14 54.35 -16.38
N PRO A 617 35.23 53.24 -15.64
CA PRO A 617 36.57 52.73 -15.32
C PRO A 617 36.82 51.26 -15.68
N THR A 618 38.11 50.88 -15.71
CA THR A 618 38.63 49.58 -16.19
C THR A 618 38.52 48.41 -15.22
N PRO A 619 38.36 47.17 -15.71
CA PRO A 619 38.66 45.95 -14.94
C PRO A 619 40.17 45.64 -14.96
N THR A 620 40.69 45.10 -13.85
CA THR A 620 42.05 44.52 -13.76
C THR A 620 42.00 43.00 -13.88
N PRO A 621 42.97 42.35 -14.57
CA PRO A 621 43.07 40.90 -14.65
C PRO A 621 43.86 40.34 -13.45
N ASN A 622 43.37 39.25 -12.84
CA ASN A 622 44.08 38.53 -11.79
C ASN A 622 44.66 37.21 -12.33
N THR A 623 45.97 37.01 -12.12
CA THR A 623 46.66 35.73 -12.33
C THR A 623 47.25 35.25 -11.01
N SER A 624 47.12 33.94 -10.75
CA SER A 624 47.83 33.24 -9.66
C SER A 624 49.11 32.59 -10.23
N PRO A 625 49.93 31.82 -9.47
CA PRO A 625 50.02 31.66 -8.00
C PRO A 625 51.47 31.69 -7.43
N THR A 626 51.68 31.96 -6.13
CA THR A 626 52.77 31.28 -5.36
C THR A 626 52.64 31.37 -3.82
N LYS A 627 52.89 30.22 -3.17
CA LYS A 627 53.49 29.97 -1.83
C LYS A 627 53.65 31.10 -0.79
N GLY A 628 53.17 30.84 0.44
CA GLY A 628 54.12 30.50 1.53
C GLY A 628 54.09 31.30 2.85
N ALA A 629 53.60 30.64 3.92
CA ALA A 629 54.01 30.73 5.33
C ALA A 629 53.90 32.05 6.17
N ASP A 630 53.11 31.94 7.23
CA ASP A 630 53.35 32.33 8.64
C ASP A 630 53.50 33.79 9.14
N SER A 631 53.06 33.93 10.41
CA SER A 631 53.34 34.98 11.41
C SER A 631 52.68 36.37 11.31
N ALA A 632 51.81 36.63 12.30
CA ALA A 632 51.58 37.94 12.92
C ALA A 632 52.66 38.19 14.02
N PRO A 633 52.68 39.30 14.82
CA PRO A 633 51.80 40.48 14.83
C PRO A 633 52.51 41.87 14.95
N GLY A 634 51.75 42.98 14.95
CA GLY A 634 52.05 44.13 15.85
C GLY A 634 52.19 45.57 15.28
N SER A 635 51.21 46.43 15.64
CA SER A 635 51.35 47.84 16.10
C SER A 635 51.77 49.02 15.18
N GLY A 636 51.04 50.16 15.32
CA GLY A 636 51.34 51.52 14.79
C GLY A 636 50.54 51.88 13.51
N SER A 637 49.55 52.79 13.45
CA SER A 637 49.30 54.12 14.08
C SER A 637 50.23 55.23 13.52
N VAL A 638 49.82 56.48 13.20
CA VAL A 638 48.71 57.35 13.70
C VAL A 638 48.14 58.26 12.57
N LEU A 639 47.10 59.06 12.88
CA LEU A 639 46.51 60.24 12.19
C LEU A 639 45.33 59.96 11.23
N HIS A 640 44.22 60.71 11.25
CA HIS A 640 43.84 61.89 12.06
C HIS A 640 42.31 61.90 12.32
N ASP A 641 41.90 62.38 13.49
CA ASP A 641 40.51 62.77 13.88
C ASP A 641 40.54 64.27 14.27
N PRO A 642 39.41 65.03 14.37
CA PRO A 642 38.51 64.89 15.54
C PRO A 642 36.99 65.19 15.34
N ASP A 643 36.21 64.79 16.37
CA ASP A 643 34.98 65.42 16.92
C ASP A 643 33.64 65.34 16.13
N GLN A 644 32.46 65.16 16.76
CA GLN A 644 31.98 64.69 18.09
C GLN A 644 30.41 64.55 17.95
N VAL A 645 29.52 64.01 18.80
CA VAL A 645 29.40 63.51 20.20
C VAL A 645 28.46 62.27 20.09
N GLN A 646 28.65 61.08 20.70
CA GLN A 646 28.63 60.67 22.11
C GLN A 646 27.26 60.89 22.85
N GLU A 647 26.83 60.07 23.81
CA GLU A 647 27.54 58.98 24.53
C GLU A 647 26.63 57.83 25.06
N GLN A 648 27.27 56.71 25.45
CA GLN A 648 26.77 55.68 26.38
C GLN A 648 27.32 56.00 27.80
N THR A 649 27.06 55.31 28.93
CA THR A 649 27.53 53.96 29.30
C THR A 649 27.12 53.64 30.77
N GLN A 650 27.51 52.47 31.29
CA GLN A 650 27.30 51.87 32.64
C GLN A 650 28.33 52.41 33.71
N PRO A 651 28.54 51.79 34.91
CA PRO A 651 27.65 51.41 36.04
C PRO A 651 28.17 51.75 37.49
N GLN A 652 27.26 51.78 38.50
CA GLN A 652 27.50 51.74 39.99
C GLN A 652 28.30 52.92 40.63
N PRO A 653 28.29 53.15 41.98
CA PRO A 653 27.75 52.37 43.13
C PRO A 653 26.78 53.16 44.09
N VAL A 654 26.62 52.65 45.34
CA VAL A 654 25.80 53.12 46.50
C VAL A 654 26.44 54.31 47.30
N PRO A 655 25.76 55.08 48.21
CA PRO A 655 24.76 54.64 49.24
C PRO A 655 23.60 55.60 49.66
N ASP A 656 22.81 55.19 50.67
CA ASP A 656 22.13 55.94 51.78
C ASP A 656 21.54 57.36 51.61
N THR A 657 20.40 57.80 52.16
CA THR A 657 19.29 57.27 53.02
C THR A 657 18.05 58.20 52.84
N THR A 658 16.77 57.86 53.09
CA THR A 658 16.12 57.67 54.40
C THR A 658 14.63 57.25 54.25
N ASN A 659 14.10 56.52 55.25
CA ASN A 659 12.72 56.44 55.79
C ASN A 659 11.51 56.94 54.97
N THR A 660 10.35 56.24 54.97
CA THR A 660 9.65 55.80 56.19
C THR A 660 8.73 54.58 55.96
N THR A 661 8.73 53.63 56.90
CA THR A 661 7.74 52.53 57.05
C THR A 661 7.03 52.68 58.40
N PRO A 662 5.78 52.19 58.56
CA PRO A 662 5.53 50.80 58.99
C PRO A 662 4.31 50.18 58.23
N SER A 663 3.92 48.90 58.26
CA SER A 663 4.27 47.63 58.97
C SER A 663 3.49 46.49 58.24
N ARG A 664 3.58 45.15 58.44
CA ARG A 664 4.46 44.12 59.06
C ARG A 664 3.77 42.76 58.68
N ILE A 665 4.34 41.54 58.63
CA ILE A 665 5.67 40.93 58.87
C ILE A 665 5.96 40.00 57.67
N SER A 666 7.23 39.75 57.33
CA SER A 666 7.66 38.83 56.26
C SER A 666 7.52 37.32 56.60
N GLY A 667 7.55 36.45 55.58
CA GLY A 667 7.57 34.99 55.76
C GLY A 667 8.09 34.22 54.54
N SER A 668 9.40 34.20 54.33
CA SER A 668 10.04 33.39 53.28
C SER A 668 10.01 31.89 53.60
N ALA A 669 9.73 31.04 52.61
CA ALA A 669 9.89 29.59 52.72
C ALA A 669 10.15 28.94 51.35
N ALA A 670 10.98 27.90 51.36
CA ALA A 670 11.37 27.05 50.23
C ALA A 670 10.19 26.44 49.44
N PRO A 671 10.40 25.95 48.19
CA PRO A 671 9.37 25.26 47.41
C PRO A 671 8.71 24.13 48.21
N ARG A 672 7.44 24.33 48.57
CA ARG A 672 6.70 23.40 49.44
C ARG A 672 6.38 22.10 48.69
N SER A 673 6.59 20.99 49.38
CA SER A 673 6.34 19.64 48.88
C SER A 673 4.87 19.43 48.47
N ALA A 674 4.67 18.56 47.49
CA ALA A 674 3.36 18.30 46.88
C ALA A 674 2.33 17.77 47.92
N ARG A 675 1.39 18.63 48.34
CA ARG A 675 0.28 18.24 49.22
C ARG A 675 -0.69 17.31 48.49
N SER A 676 -0.49 16.00 48.65
CA SER A 676 -1.27 14.91 48.04
C SER A 676 -2.79 14.94 48.28
N GLY A 677 -3.30 15.80 49.16
CA GLY A 677 -4.74 15.95 49.43
C GLY A 677 -5.51 16.82 48.43
N GLY A 678 -4.86 17.80 47.77
CA GLY A 678 -5.56 18.86 47.04
C GLY A 678 -6.52 18.37 45.94
N ALA A 679 -6.10 17.39 45.14
CA ALA A 679 -6.92 16.81 44.09
C ALA A 679 -8.12 15.98 44.62
N LYS A 680 -8.03 15.43 45.84
CA LYS A 680 -9.10 14.62 46.45
C LYS A 680 -10.18 15.51 47.06
N GLU A 681 -9.80 16.58 47.75
CA GLU A 681 -10.78 17.57 48.26
C GLU A 681 -11.45 18.35 47.12
N ARG A 682 -10.75 18.59 46.01
CA ARG A 682 -11.38 19.14 44.80
C ARG A 682 -12.38 18.17 44.17
N ALA A 683 -12.05 16.88 44.06
CA ALA A 683 -12.97 15.86 43.56
C ALA A 683 -14.23 15.71 44.45
N LYS A 684 -14.10 15.79 45.77
CA LYS A 684 -15.24 15.84 46.72
C LYS A 684 -16.17 17.04 46.47
N ARG A 685 -15.62 18.25 46.31
CA ARG A 685 -16.42 19.46 46.04
C ARG A 685 -17.14 19.38 44.71
N ILE A 686 -16.46 18.90 43.66
CA ILE A 686 -17.07 18.64 42.34
C ILE A 686 -18.21 17.60 42.45
N PHE A 687 -18.03 16.53 43.23
CA PHE A 687 -19.08 15.53 43.49
C PHE A 687 -20.31 16.17 44.15
N ALA A 688 -20.11 16.98 45.20
CA ALA A 688 -21.21 17.68 45.87
C ALA A 688 -21.96 18.63 44.92
N ALA A 689 -21.21 19.43 44.13
CA ALA A 689 -21.78 20.34 43.15
C ALA A 689 -22.58 19.63 42.04
N ILE A 690 -22.12 18.45 41.57
CA ILE A 690 -22.88 17.65 40.58
C ILE A 690 -24.12 17.01 41.23
N CYS A 691 -24.06 16.62 42.50
CA CYS A 691 -25.22 16.14 43.23
C CYS A 691 -26.31 17.23 43.34
N GLU A 692 -25.92 18.46 43.68
CA GLU A 692 -26.81 19.61 43.74
C GLU A 692 -27.36 19.99 42.35
N TRP A 693 -26.50 20.07 41.32
CA TRP A 693 -26.92 20.31 39.93
C TRP A 693 -28.00 19.31 39.50
N ASN A 694 -27.79 18.01 39.75
CA ASN A 694 -28.74 16.96 39.37
C ASN A 694 -30.08 17.04 40.13
N GLN A 695 -30.09 17.65 41.32
CA GLN A 695 -31.32 17.89 42.09
C GLN A 695 -32.08 19.11 41.55
N GLN A 696 -31.36 20.16 41.14
CA GLN A 696 -31.94 21.37 40.53
C GLN A 696 -32.36 21.16 39.06
N HIS A 697 -31.70 20.25 38.34
CA HIS A 697 -31.93 19.98 36.91
C HIS A 697 -32.28 18.49 36.65
N PRO A 698 -33.46 17.99 37.07
CA PRO A 698 -33.85 16.58 36.86
C PRO A 698 -33.88 16.14 35.38
N GLN A 699 -34.01 17.08 34.45
CA GLN A 699 -34.00 16.82 33.01
C GLN A 699 -32.60 16.85 32.38
N ASP A 700 -31.59 17.41 33.06
CA ASP A 700 -30.18 17.42 32.61
C ASP A 700 -29.20 16.92 33.69
N THR A 701 -29.42 15.70 34.15
CA THR A 701 -28.55 15.07 35.16
C THR A 701 -27.25 14.54 34.57
N TRP A 702 -26.18 14.55 35.36
CA TRP A 702 -24.83 14.11 34.99
C TRP A 702 -24.37 12.92 35.84
N ALA A 703 -23.83 11.89 35.19
CA ALA A 703 -23.24 10.72 35.83
C ALA A 703 -21.77 10.99 36.20
N ILE A 704 -21.40 10.73 37.44
CA ILE A 704 -20.06 11.00 37.97
C ILE A 704 -19.12 9.86 37.56
N THR A 705 -18.15 10.17 36.70
CA THR A 705 -17.24 9.20 36.09
C THR A 705 -15.80 9.69 36.08
N VAL A 706 -14.84 8.77 35.93
CA VAL A 706 -13.41 9.11 35.81
C VAL A 706 -13.19 10.12 34.68
N GLY A 707 -13.86 9.92 33.53
CA GLY A 707 -13.79 10.83 32.38
C GLY A 707 -14.35 12.21 32.70
N LEU A 708 -15.49 12.32 33.39
CA LEU A 708 -16.04 13.63 33.78
C LEU A 708 -15.06 14.40 34.70
N LEU A 709 -14.47 13.73 35.71
CA LEU A 709 -13.51 14.37 36.61
C LEU A 709 -12.18 14.72 35.90
N GLU A 710 -11.71 13.86 35.00
CA GLU A 710 -10.44 14.01 34.25
C GLU A 710 -10.55 15.05 33.13
N GLU A 711 -11.53 14.91 32.24
CA GLU A 711 -11.65 15.65 30.97
C GLU A 711 -12.44 16.97 31.14
N THR A 712 -13.45 17.01 32.00
CA THR A 712 -14.27 18.23 32.21
C THR A 712 -13.69 19.15 33.27
N PHE A 713 -13.16 18.59 34.38
CA PHE A 713 -12.71 19.36 35.55
C PHE A 713 -11.20 19.34 35.81
N GLY A 714 -10.41 18.58 35.05
CA GLY A 714 -8.95 18.57 35.15
C GLY A 714 -8.40 17.90 36.41
N ILE A 715 -9.14 16.98 37.04
CA ILE A 715 -8.64 16.16 38.15
C ILE A 715 -7.69 15.10 37.60
N ASN A 716 -6.47 15.03 38.15
CA ASN A 716 -5.49 14.03 37.74
C ASN A 716 -6.09 12.61 37.81
N ARG A 717 -5.95 11.84 36.71
CA ARG A 717 -6.54 10.51 36.53
C ARG A 717 -6.35 9.55 37.71
N LYS A 718 -5.18 9.58 38.37
CA LYS A 718 -4.92 8.73 39.55
C LYS A 718 -5.83 9.15 40.72
N ALA A 719 -5.90 10.45 41.02
CA ALA A 719 -6.79 10.98 42.05
C ALA A 719 -8.28 10.80 41.71
N ALA A 720 -8.67 10.94 40.44
CA ALA A 720 -10.05 10.70 39.99
C ALA A 720 -10.48 9.24 40.19
N LYS A 721 -9.61 8.27 39.87
CA LYS A 721 -9.84 6.84 40.15
C LYS A 721 -9.91 6.56 41.65
N GLU A 722 -8.93 7.04 42.42
CA GLU A 722 -8.90 6.85 43.88
C GLU A 722 -10.12 7.45 44.58
N PHE A 723 -10.60 8.62 44.13
CA PHE A 723 -11.82 9.24 44.63
C PHE A 723 -13.06 8.36 44.34
N ILE A 724 -13.23 7.90 43.09
CA ILE A 724 -14.39 7.09 42.71
C ILE A 724 -14.39 5.76 43.44
N SER A 725 -13.26 5.05 43.52
CA SER A 725 -13.17 3.81 44.30
C SER A 725 -13.47 4.01 45.80
N ALA A 726 -13.04 5.13 46.39
CA ALA A 726 -13.30 5.44 47.80
C ALA A 726 -14.75 5.89 48.10
N ASN A 727 -15.50 6.36 47.10
CA ASN A 727 -16.86 6.89 47.24
C ASN A 727 -17.89 6.08 46.43
N GLN A 728 -17.52 4.86 46.01
CA GLN A 728 -18.28 4.07 45.03
C GLN A 728 -19.74 3.84 45.45
N ASN A 729 -20.01 3.60 46.73
CA ASN A 729 -21.35 3.37 47.24
C ASN A 729 -22.24 4.62 47.10
N SER A 730 -21.74 5.79 47.51
CA SER A 730 -22.45 7.07 47.41
C SER A 730 -22.66 7.50 45.95
N ILE A 731 -21.69 7.21 45.08
CA ILE A 731 -21.80 7.42 43.62
C ILE A 731 -22.88 6.51 43.02
N SER A 732 -22.89 5.21 43.38
CA SER A 732 -23.90 4.26 42.90
C SER A 732 -25.32 4.63 43.35
N GLN A 733 -25.51 4.98 44.63
CA GLN A 733 -26.81 5.40 45.16
C GLN A 733 -27.33 6.69 44.49
N HIS A 734 -26.44 7.62 44.13
CA HIS A 734 -26.81 8.81 43.36
C HIS A 734 -27.12 8.48 41.90
N HIS A 735 -26.37 7.57 41.28
CA HIS A 735 -26.62 7.06 39.93
C HIS A 735 -27.97 6.33 39.82
N GLU A 736 -28.35 5.55 40.82
CA GLU A 736 -29.68 4.92 40.93
C GLU A 736 -30.78 5.99 41.01
N ARG A 737 -30.62 6.99 41.90
CA ARG A 737 -31.59 8.08 42.09
C ARG A 737 -31.88 8.89 40.83
N ILE A 738 -30.88 9.05 39.93
CA ILE A 738 -31.01 9.83 38.68
C ILE A 738 -31.16 8.94 37.42
N GLY A 739 -31.33 7.62 37.58
CA GLY A 739 -31.64 6.70 36.48
C GLY A 739 -30.47 6.36 35.52
N VAL A 740 -29.22 6.33 36.01
CA VAL A 740 -28.03 6.09 35.15
C VAL A 740 -27.90 4.63 34.71
N ASN A 741 -28.64 4.25 33.67
CA ASN A 741 -28.55 2.92 33.06
C ASN A 741 -27.20 2.66 32.36
N ASN A 742 -26.45 3.70 31.98
CA ASN A 742 -25.11 3.59 31.39
C ASN A 742 -24.28 4.86 31.67
N GLN A 743 -23.35 4.77 32.62
CA GLN A 743 -22.53 5.91 33.08
C GLN A 743 -21.73 6.61 31.96
N ARG A 744 -21.31 5.89 30.91
CA ARG A 744 -20.59 6.45 29.75
C ARG A 744 -21.55 6.97 28.67
N GLY A 745 -22.78 6.46 28.62
CA GLY A 745 -23.84 6.96 27.73
C GLY A 745 -24.47 8.26 28.24
N HIS A 746 -24.72 8.34 29.55
CA HIS A 746 -25.48 9.42 30.22
C HIS A 746 -24.96 10.83 29.94
N ASN A 747 -23.64 11.00 29.84
CA ASN A 747 -22.99 12.30 29.63
C ASN A 747 -22.71 12.60 28.14
N ARG A 748 -23.08 11.70 27.22
CA ARG A 748 -22.62 11.78 25.82
C ARG A 748 -23.43 12.82 25.04
N GLY A 749 -22.75 13.85 24.53
CA GLY A 749 -23.36 14.88 23.68
C GLY A 749 -24.02 16.02 24.44
N LYS A 750 -23.91 16.03 25.78
CA LYS A 750 -24.32 17.15 26.62
C LYS A 750 -23.24 18.25 26.61
N ASP A 751 -23.66 19.52 26.63
CA ASP A 751 -22.72 20.64 26.77
C ASP A 751 -22.26 20.78 28.23
N THR A 752 -20.94 20.81 28.42
CA THR A 752 -20.34 20.96 29.76
C THR A 752 -20.29 22.42 30.24
N ALA A 753 -20.54 23.42 29.39
CA ALA A 753 -20.34 24.82 29.74
C ALA A 753 -21.18 25.27 30.95
N ALA A 754 -22.48 24.97 30.96
CA ALA A 754 -23.37 25.32 32.06
C ALA A 754 -22.99 24.63 33.38
N LEU A 755 -22.70 23.31 33.34
CA LEU A 755 -22.22 22.56 34.50
C LEU A 755 -20.88 23.12 35.03
N LYS A 756 -19.94 23.49 34.15
CA LYS A 756 -18.67 24.10 34.57
C LYS A 756 -18.88 25.42 35.29
N ALA A 757 -19.74 26.29 34.77
CA ALA A 757 -20.07 27.57 35.41
C ALA A 757 -20.70 27.37 36.80
N PHE A 758 -21.66 26.44 36.92
CA PHE A 758 -22.28 26.10 38.20
C PHE A 758 -21.27 25.54 39.22
N VAL A 759 -20.43 24.58 38.81
CA VAL A 759 -19.42 23.99 39.70
C VAL A 759 -18.35 25.03 40.10
N GLN A 760 -18.04 26.01 39.24
CA GLN A 760 -17.16 27.14 39.60
C GLN A 760 -17.82 28.09 40.61
N GLN A 761 -19.12 28.37 40.48
CA GLN A 761 -19.89 29.14 41.47
C GLN A 761 -20.03 28.38 42.81
N PHE A 762 -19.96 27.04 42.78
CA PHE A 762 -19.90 26.16 43.95
C PHE A 762 -18.47 25.96 44.51
N GLU A 763 -17.43 26.46 43.83
CA GLU A 763 -16.04 26.50 44.35
C GLU A 763 -15.72 27.81 45.12
N ALA A 764 -16.66 28.77 45.17
CA ALA A 764 -16.56 30.09 45.82
C ALA A 764 -17.27 30.15 47.18
#